data_AF-A0A7W0HP80-F1
#
_entry.id   AF-A0A7W0HP80-F1
#
_cell.length_a   1.000
_cell.length_b   1.000
_cell.length_c   1.000
_cell.angle_alpha   90.00
_cell.angle_beta   90.00
_cell.angle_gamma   90.00
#
_symmetry.space_group_name_H-M   'P 1'
#
loop_
_entity.id
_entity.type
_entity.pdbx_description
1 polymer ?
#
loop_
_entity_poly.entity_id
_entity_poly.type
_entity_poly.pdbx_seq_one_letter_code
_entity_poly.pdbx_strand_id
1 'polypeptide(L)'
;MRVLAVIPARGGSAGIPLKNLAPVGGVPLVVRAVRACLRAESIDAVVVSTDHEEIARAAREAGAEVVLRPEELSGPRSSSESAVLHTLESHEADVVVLVQCTSAFIDHHDLDEAVRTVLDGGADVVFSGTASHAFLWTTAGSGVNHDPARRPMRQERDPEYRETGAFYVMRAAGLREHGHRFFGTIAVQEVPAKHAIEVDEPQDLEMVRALAPFVDEPEPIDVDAVITDFDGVHTDDRAYVDSEGREMVLVSRADGMGVSLLKRAGVKVLVMSTEQNPVVSARARKLGVPVLQGLTDKRTVLRDWLAIEKLDPARVAYVGNDVNDLGPMSLVGWPVTVPDAHPRVRAAARVVLGTAGGAGAVRELCERVLAAKPEISSHQPATRPLLGPVAIGDVLVGDGQPVYVIAEIGINHNGDVEIAKRLIDVAAEAGCQAVKFQKRTPEICVPDEQKGQIRQTPWGEMTYLEYKLRTEFGHEQYREIAAHAYKRGLQWFASPWDAPSVDFLEELEVPVHKVASASVADHELLRALAATGKPIILSTGMSTLAEIDRAVEILGTGRLIMMHATSTYPLPPEEANLRAITTLKERYGVPVGYSGHERGLQISLAAVTLGAVTVERHITLDRTMWGSDHAASLEPNGLEHLVRDIRIIEQAMGDGIKRVFPGEEAPKARLRRVTV
;
A
#
# COMPACT_ATOMS: atom_id res chain seq x y z
N MET A 1 -28.19 9.16 9.46
CA MET A 1 -28.22 10.28 10.42
C MET A 1 -27.25 11.32 9.92
N ARG A 2 -27.60 12.60 9.96
CA ARG A 2 -26.75 13.70 9.50
C ARG A 2 -25.89 14.25 10.64
N VAL A 3 -24.59 14.39 10.39
CA VAL A 3 -23.59 14.88 11.35
C VAL A 3 -23.11 16.26 10.91
N LEU A 4 -23.27 17.25 11.79
CA LEU A 4 -22.84 18.64 11.54
C LEU A 4 -21.74 19.04 12.50
N ALA A 5 -20.58 19.45 11.99
CA ALA A 5 -19.56 20.10 12.79
C ALA A 5 -19.79 21.61 12.83
N VAL A 6 -19.79 22.17 14.04
CA VAL A 6 -19.91 23.60 14.28
C VAL A 6 -18.68 24.08 15.02
N ILE A 7 -17.99 25.06 14.44
CA ILE A 7 -16.78 25.69 14.99
C ILE A 7 -17.10 27.13 15.40
N PRO A 8 -17.37 27.41 16.69
CA PRO A 8 -17.53 28.77 17.17
C PRO A 8 -16.17 29.51 17.18
N ALA A 9 -16.06 30.62 16.44
CA ALA A 9 -14.83 31.40 16.35
C ALA A 9 -15.14 32.90 16.40
N ARG A 10 -15.05 33.53 17.58
CA ARG A 10 -15.27 34.98 17.75
C ARG A 10 -14.01 35.82 17.50
N GLY A 11 -14.17 37.04 17.01
CA GLY A 11 -13.07 38.01 16.85
C GLY A 11 -12.59 38.59 18.19
N GLY A 12 -13.54 38.85 19.11
CA GLY A 12 -13.29 39.45 20.42
C GLY A 12 -12.69 38.50 21.46
N SER A 13 -11.43 38.13 21.30
CA SER A 13 -10.70 37.29 22.27
C SER A 13 -9.99 38.15 23.34
N ALA A 14 -10.23 37.84 24.62
CA ALA A 14 -9.76 38.67 25.75
C ALA A 14 -8.26 38.51 26.07
N GLY A 15 -7.66 37.34 25.79
CA GLY A 15 -6.24 37.07 26.03
C GLY A 15 -5.35 37.41 24.83
N ILE A 16 -5.65 36.81 23.68
CA ILE A 16 -4.91 37.02 22.42
C ILE A 16 -5.84 37.68 21.40
N PRO A 17 -5.59 38.91 20.95
CA PRO A 17 -6.38 39.55 19.89
C PRO A 17 -6.43 38.68 18.63
N LEU A 18 -7.63 38.46 18.08
CA LEU A 18 -7.85 37.63 16.89
C LEU A 18 -7.18 36.24 16.96
N LYS A 19 -7.18 35.60 18.15
CA LYS A 19 -6.50 34.32 18.37
C LYS A 19 -6.82 33.25 17.34
N ASN A 20 -8.06 33.19 16.87
CA ASN A 20 -8.51 32.21 15.89
C ASN A 20 -7.83 32.37 14.51
N LEU A 21 -7.22 33.53 14.23
CA LEU A 21 -6.38 33.79 13.05
C LEU A 21 -4.88 33.61 13.30
N ALA A 22 -4.46 33.35 14.54
CA ALA A 22 -3.05 33.17 14.86
C ALA A 22 -2.50 31.90 14.18
N PRO A 23 -1.36 31.97 13.48
CA PRO A 23 -0.80 30.81 12.79
C PRO A 23 -0.07 29.87 13.78
N VAL A 24 -0.29 28.58 13.60
CA VAL A 24 0.44 27.45 14.22
C VAL A 24 0.86 26.50 13.09
N GLY A 25 2.15 26.23 12.95
CA GLY A 25 2.68 25.51 11.78
C GLY A 25 2.41 26.23 10.44
N GLY A 26 2.29 27.56 10.45
CA GLY A 26 1.94 28.37 9.28
C GLY A 26 0.45 28.41 8.94
N VAL A 27 -0.41 27.71 9.69
CA VAL A 27 -1.86 27.62 9.43
C VAL A 27 -2.66 28.30 10.56
N PRO A 28 -3.62 29.19 10.28
CA PRO A 28 -4.47 29.80 11.31
C PRO A 28 -5.27 28.76 12.13
N LEU A 29 -5.43 28.98 13.44
CA LEU A 29 -6.17 28.07 14.34
C LEU A 29 -7.56 27.67 13.81
N VAL A 30 -8.36 28.61 13.31
CA VAL A 30 -9.68 28.30 12.73
C VAL A 30 -9.59 27.39 11.50
N VAL A 31 -8.58 27.61 10.64
CA VAL A 31 -8.35 26.80 9.44
C VAL A 31 -7.91 25.38 9.83
N ARG A 32 -7.14 25.24 10.91
CA ARG A 32 -6.73 23.93 11.43
C ARG A 32 -7.94 23.12 11.89
N ALA A 33 -8.85 23.73 12.65
CA ALA A 33 -10.10 23.08 13.08
C ALA A 33 -10.99 22.68 11.88
N VAL A 34 -11.14 23.58 10.89
CA VAL A 34 -11.88 23.28 9.66
C VAL A 34 -11.28 22.08 8.93
N ARG A 35 -9.96 22.06 8.73
CA ARG A 35 -9.26 20.96 8.05
C ARG A 35 -9.40 19.63 8.81
N ALA A 36 -9.35 19.64 10.13
CA ALA A 36 -9.58 18.43 10.93
C ALA A 36 -11.00 17.88 10.73
N CYS A 37 -12.01 18.75 10.72
CA CYS A 37 -13.40 18.34 10.50
C CYS A 37 -13.65 17.83 9.06
N LEU A 38 -13.07 18.49 8.05
CA LEU A 38 -13.22 18.09 6.64
C LEU A 38 -12.51 16.76 6.31
N ARG A 39 -11.52 16.37 7.11
CA ARG A 39 -10.83 15.08 6.96
C ARG A 39 -11.57 13.92 7.64
N ALA A 40 -12.42 14.20 8.61
CA ALA A 40 -13.20 13.17 9.31
C ALA A 40 -14.27 12.61 8.36
N GLU A 41 -14.28 11.29 8.18
CA GLU A 41 -15.17 10.63 7.22
C GLU A 41 -16.65 10.67 7.65
N SER A 42 -16.89 10.82 8.95
CA SER A 42 -18.22 10.78 9.56
C SER A 42 -18.93 12.13 9.62
N ILE A 43 -18.28 13.23 9.21
CA ILE A 43 -18.83 14.60 9.28
C ILE A 43 -19.36 15.00 7.89
N ASP A 44 -20.67 15.23 7.78
CA ASP A 44 -21.31 15.56 6.50
C ASP A 44 -21.13 17.04 6.09
N ALA A 45 -21.02 17.94 7.07
CA ALA A 45 -20.91 19.38 6.84
C ALA A 45 -20.14 20.08 7.97
N VAL A 46 -19.40 21.13 7.61
CA VAL A 46 -18.58 21.93 8.53
C VAL A 46 -19.00 23.39 8.45
N VAL A 47 -19.45 23.95 9.57
CA VAL A 47 -19.90 25.34 9.68
C VAL A 47 -19.06 26.10 10.70
N VAL A 48 -18.49 27.23 10.29
CA VAL A 48 -17.85 28.19 11.19
C VAL A 48 -18.86 29.27 11.59
N SER A 49 -19.12 29.40 12.89
CA SER A 49 -19.99 30.44 13.46
C SER A 49 -19.15 31.59 13.98
N THR A 50 -19.19 32.74 13.32
CA THR A 50 -18.30 33.89 13.61
C THR A 50 -18.99 35.24 13.49
N ASP A 51 -18.47 36.23 14.21
CA ASP A 51 -18.84 37.66 14.15
C ASP A 51 -17.82 38.50 13.38
N HIS A 52 -16.77 37.88 12.82
CA HIS A 52 -15.61 38.59 12.28
C HIS A 52 -15.32 38.20 10.82
N GLU A 53 -15.27 39.20 9.93
CA GLU A 53 -15.18 38.98 8.48
C GLU A 53 -13.88 38.27 8.05
N GLU A 54 -12.73 38.57 8.67
CA GLU A 54 -11.47 37.89 8.33
C GLU A 54 -11.47 36.41 8.77
N ILE A 55 -12.18 36.06 9.86
CA ILE A 55 -12.36 34.66 10.28
C ILE A 55 -13.28 33.96 9.28
N ALA A 56 -14.36 34.64 8.87
CA ALA A 56 -15.27 34.13 7.84
C ALA A 56 -14.54 33.87 6.51
N ARG A 57 -13.66 34.79 6.07
CA ARG A 57 -12.87 34.60 4.85
C ARG A 57 -11.95 33.39 4.96
N ALA A 58 -11.16 33.30 6.03
CA ALA A 58 -10.24 32.17 6.25
C ALA A 58 -10.99 30.82 6.31
N ALA A 59 -12.18 30.79 6.93
CA ALA A 59 -13.03 29.61 6.98
C ALA A 59 -13.54 29.16 5.60
N ARG A 60 -14.02 30.10 4.78
CA ARG A 60 -14.49 29.82 3.41
C ARG A 60 -13.36 29.32 2.51
N GLU A 61 -12.20 29.95 2.59
CA GLU A 61 -10.99 29.53 1.85
C GLU A 61 -10.53 28.12 2.26
N ALA A 62 -10.77 27.73 3.52
CA ALA A 62 -10.50 26.39 4.02
C ALA A 62 -11.58 25.36 3.67
N GLY A 63 -12.71 25.76 3.08
CA GLY A 63 -13.79 24.87 2.63
C GLY A 63 -14.98 24.73 3.58
N ALA A 64 -15.08 25.54 4.65
CA ALA A 64 -16.24 25.53 5.54
C ALA A 64 -17.35 26.50 5.10
N GLU A 65 -18.59 26.16 5.42
CA GLU A 65 -19.70 27.09 5.41
C GLU A 65 -19.57 28.10 6.56
N VAL A 66 -20.16 29.29 6.42
CA VAL A 66 -20.09 30.33 7.45
C VAL A 66 -21.47 30.81 7.83
N VAL A 67 -21.73 30.81 9.13
CA VAL A 67 -22.90 31.46 9.74
C VAL A 67 -22.43 32.71 10.48
N LEU A 68 -22.94 33.87 10.08
CA LEU A 68 -22.68 35.12 10.77
C LEU A 68 -23.46 35.14 12.09
N ARG A 69 -22.76 35.44 13.18
CA ARG A 69 -23.32 35.42 14.52
C ARG A 69 -23.90 36.79 14.88
N PRO A 70 -25.13 36.86 15.45
CA PRO A 70 -25.69 38.10 15.99
C PRO A 70 -24.83 38.68 17.13
N GLU A 71 -24.92 39.99 17.34
CA GLU A 71 -24.13 40.71 18.35
C GLU A 71 -24.39 40.16 19.77
N GLU A 72 -25.63 39.75 20.06
CA GLU A 72 -26.06 39.21 21.35
C GLU A 72 -25.36 37.88 21.70
N LEU A 73 -24.93 37.12 20.70
CA LEU A 73 -24.24 35.83 20.85
C LEU A 73 -22.71 35.94 20.70
N SER A 74 -22.20 37.16 20.53
CA SER A 74 -20.78 37.42 20.20
C SER A 74 -20.00 38.02 21.38
N GLY A 75 -20.66 38.28 22.51
CA GLY A 75 -20.06 38.88 23.69
C GLY A 75 -19.14 37.93 24.49
N PRO A 76 -18.37 38.49 25.46
CA PRO A 76 -17.47 37.71 26.31
C PRO A 76 -18.20 36.70 27.21
N ARG A 77 -19.50 36.92 27.48
CA ARG A 77 -20.36 36.05 28.30
C ARG A 77 -21.18 35.04 27.48
N SER A 78 -21.09 35.08 26.15
CA SER A 78 -21.84 34.17 25.28
C SER A 78 -21.18 32.79 25.30
N SER A 79 -21.99 31.75 25.48
CA SER A 79 -21.54 30.35 25.54
C SER A 79 -21.28 29.79 24.15
N SER A 80 -20.41 28.78 24.04
CA SER A 80 -20.20 28.05 22.78
C SER A 80 -21.49 27.37 22.32
N GLU A 81 -22.28 26.86 23.27
CA GLU A 81 -23.57 26.21 23.04
C GLU A 81 -24.58 27.13 22.37
N SER A 82 -24.63 28.41 22.78
CA SER A 82 -25.52 29.39 22.14
C SER A 82 -25.19 29.61 20.66
N ALA A 83 -23.90 29.56 20.29
CA ALA A 83 -23.47 29.66 18.91
C ALA A 83 -23.84 28.40 18.09
N VAL A 84 -23.75 27.22 18.71
CA VAL A 84 -24.16 25.95 18.09
C VAL A 84 -25.67 25.91 17.88
N LEU A 85 -26.46 26.29 18.88
CA LEU A 85 -27.92 26.34 18.80
C LEU A 85 -28.39 27.29 17.70
N HIS A 86 -27.79 28.49 17.59
CA HIS A 86 -28.08 29.42 16.49
C HIS A 86 -27.76 28.82 15.11
N THR A 87 -26.64 28.11 14.95
CA THR A 87 -26.35 27.41 13.69
C THR A 87 -27.39 26.32 13.37
N LEU A 88 -27.87 25.60 14.39
CA LEU A 88 -28.88 24.55 14.27
C LEU A 88 -30.30 25.06 13.95
N GLU A 89 -30.53 26.38 13.93
CA GLU A 89 -31.79 26.99 13.42
C GLU A 89 -31.86 26.97 11.89
N SER A 90 -30.70 27.01 11.22
CA SER A 90 -30.58 27.03 9.75
C SER A 90 -30.00 25.74 9.16
N HIS A 91 -29.46 24.84 9.99
CA HIS A 91 -28.85 23.59 9.58
C HIS A 91 -29.45 22.41 10.33
N GLU A 92 -30.03 21.47 9.60
CA GLU A 92 -30.53 20.22 10.18
C GLU A 92 -29.36 19.27 10.50
N ALA A 93 -29.44 18.63 11.66
CA ALA A 93 -28.46 17.65 12.12
C ALA A 93 -29.13 16.70 13.13
N ASP A 94 -28.77 15.43 13.07
CA ASP A 94 -29.11 14.41 14.07
C ASP A 94 -28.04 14.37 15.18
N VAL A 95 -26.79 14.54 14.79
CA VAL A 95 -25.61 14.63 15.67
C VAL A 95 -24.88 15.93 15.36
N VAL A 96 -24.45 16.63 16.41
CA VAL A 96 -23.67 17.87 16.28
C VAL A 96 -22.32 17.72 16.97
N VAL A 97 -21.27 18.15 16.30
CA VAL A 97 -19.90 18.18 16.81
C VAL A 97 -19.55 19.64 17.09
N LEU A 98 -19.47 20.01 18.36
CA LEU A 98 -18.90 21.29 18.77
C LEU A 98 -17.38 21.16 18.77
N VAL A 99 -16.68 21.89 17.91
CA VAL A 99 -15.22 21.88 17.82
C VAL A 99 -14.66 23.24 18.22
N GLN A 100 -13.72 23.28 19.18
CA GLN A 100 -13.10 24.53 19.61
C GLN A 100 -11.77 24.73 18.86
N CYS A 101 -11.67 25.83 18.10
CA CYS A 101 -10.43 26.19 17.41
C CYS A 101 -9.30 26.64 18.35
N THR A 102 -9.56 26.73 19.66
CA THR A 102 -8.54 26.99 20.70
C THR A 102 -7.65 25.78 20.97
N SER A 103 -8.08 24.57 20.61
CA SER A 103 -7.23 23.38 20.60
C SER A 103 -6.53 23.28 19.24
N ALA A 104 -5.21 23.51 19.22
CA ALA A 104 -4.45 23.63 17.98
C ALA A 104 -4.26 22.31 17.21
N PHE A 105 -4.44 21.19 17.90
CA PHE A 105 -4.22 19.84 17.40
C PHE A 105 -5.49 19.02 17.63
N ILE A 106 -6.19 18.72 16.54
CA ILE A 106 -7.42 17.92 16.53
C ILE A 106 -7.19 16.81 15.52
N ASP A 107 -7.28 15.56 15.97
CA ASP A 107 -7.18 14.40 15.10
C ASP A 107 -8.56 14.05 14.55
N HIS A 108 -8.64 13.90 13.23
CA HIS A 108 -9.84 13.46 12.53
C HIS A 108 -10.28 12.03 12.91
N HIS A 109 -9.35 11.14 13.24
CA HIS A 109 -9.70 9.78 13.67
C HIS A 109 -10.41 9.79 15.03
N ASP A 110 -9.94 10.62 15.97
CA ASP A 110 -10.58 10.80 17.28
C ASP A 110 -12.01 11.38 17.12
N LEU A 111 -12.20 12.30 16.17
CA LEU A 111 -13.52 12.82 15.79
C LEU A 111 -14.42 11.70 15.27
N ASP A 112 -13.94 10.88 14.34
CA ASP A 112 -14.70 9.78 13.74
C ASP A 112 -15.12 8.72 14.77
N GLU A 113 -14.26 8.36 15.71
CA GLU A 113 -14.59 7.42 16.78
C GLU A 113 -15.66 7.99 17.73
N ALA A 114 -15.53 9.26 18.11
CA ALA A 114 -16.50 9.92 18.97
C ALA A 114 -17.88 10.06 18.29
N VAL A 115 -17.90 10.40 17.01
CA VAL A 115 -19.12 10.46 16.19
C VAL A 115 -19.77 9.10 16.06
N ARG A 116 -19.01 8.07 15.73
CA ARG A 116 -19.51 6.68 15.63
C ARG A 116 -20.15 6.22 16.93
N THR A 117 -19.53 6.52 18.08
CA THR A 117 -20.06 6.16 19.40
C THR A 117 -21.45 6.75 19.67
N VAL A 118 -21.70 8.01 19.27
CA VAL A 118 -23.03 8.65 19.42
C VAL A 118 -24.03 8.10 18.40
N LEU A 119 -23.60 7.91 17.15
CA LEU A 119 -24.43 7.35 16.08
C LEU A 119 -24.92 5.93 16.39
N ASP A 120 -24.03 5.08 16.91
CA ASP A 120 -24.32 3.69 17.27
C ASP A 120 -25.11 3.55 18.57
N GLY A 121 -25.36 4.65 19.28
CA GLY A 121 -26.11 4.65 20.53
C GLY A 121 -25.31 4.21 21.75
N GLY A 122 -23.98 4.22 21.68
CA GLY A 122 -23.10 3.96 22.83
C GLY A 122 -23.13 5.06 23.89
N ALA A 123 -23.38 6.30 23.49
CA ALA A 123 -23.55 7.44 24.39
C ALA A 123 -24.47 8.53 23.78
N ASP A 124 -24.98 9.44 24.61
CA ASP A 124 -25.68 10.65 24.16
C ASP A 124 -24.72 11.81 23.90
N VAL A 125 -23.60 11.81 24.63
CA VAL A 125 -22.52 12.79 24.55
C VAL A 125 -21.17 12.08 24.63
N VAL A 126 -20.25 12.45 23.74
CA VAL A 126 -18.84 12.07 23.81
C VAL A 126 -17.99 13.34 23.78
N PHE A 127 -17.04 13.49 24.70
CA PHE A 127 -16.11 14.62 24.69
C PHE A 127 -14.67 14.16 24.63
N SER A 128 -13.79 15.00 24.07
CA SER A 128 -12.36 14.76 24.03
C SER A 128 -11.73 14.96 25.41
N GLY A 129 -11.13 13.90 25.97
CA GLY A 129 -10.47 13.92 27.27
C GLY A 129 -9.09 13.27 27.21
N THR A 130 -8.18 13.65 28.10
CA THR A 130 -6.88 13.01 28.23
C THR A 130 -6.71 12.44 29.64
N ALA A 131 -6.13 11.25 29.75
CA ALA A 131 -5.90 10.63 31.04
C ALA A 131 -5.00 11.51 31.91
N SER A 132 -5.48 11.86 33.10
CA SER A 132 -4.78 12.68 34.08
C SER A 132 -4.36 11.84 35.27
N HIS A 133 -3.11 12.03 35.68
CA HIS A 133 -2.58 11.45 36.93
C HIS A 133 -2.24 12.53 37.96
N ALA A 134 -2.71 13.75 37.73
CA ALA A 134 -2.49 14.87 38.63
C ALA A 134 -3.15 14.59 39.99
N PHE A 135 -2.50 15.08 41.05
CA PHE A 135 -3.08 15.16 42.37
C PHE A 135 -3.60 16.58 42.53
N LEU A 136 -4.92 16.75 42.51
CA LEU A 136 -5.55 18.05 42.61
C LEU A 136 -5.73 18.42 44.09
N TRP A 137 -5.44 19.67 44.43
CA TRP A 137 -5.53 20.19 45.80
C TRP A 137 -6.42 21.42 45.83
N THR A 138 -7.21 21.55 46.89
CA THR A 138 -7.94 22.79 47.19
C THR A 138 -6.98 23.82 47.78
N THR A 139 -7.38 25.09 47.77
CA THR A 139 -6.63 26.16 48.47
C THR A 139 -6.56 25.96 49.98
N ALA A 140 -7.47 25.16 50.55
CA ALA A 140 -7.47 24.76 51.96
C ALA A 140 -6.49 23.60 52.25
N GLY A 141 -5.77 23.08 51.25
CA GLY A 141 -4.81 22.00 51.41
C GLY A 141 -5.44 20.61 51.54
N SER A 142 -6.66 20.42 51.06
CA SER A 142 -7.29 19.09 50.95
C SER A 142 -7.11 18.51 49.55
N GLY A 143 -6.85 17.21 49.45
CA GLY A 143 -6.88 16.51 48.17
C GLY A 143 -8.29 16.47 47.59
N VAL A 144 -8.43 16.73 46.29
CA VAL A 144 -9.73 16.68 45.58
C VAL A 144 -10.03 15.26 45.11
N ASN A 145 -9.04 14.61 44.51
CA ASN A 145 -9.13 13.28 43.91
C ASN A 145 -8.23 12.24 44.60
N HIS A 146 -7.75 12.55 45.80
CA HIS A 146 -6.89 11.65 46.58
C HIS A 146 -6.99 11.97 48.07
N ASP A 147 -6.63 10.99 48.90
CA ASP A 147 -6.43 11.18 50.33
C ASP A 147 -4.99 11.67 50.60
N PRO A 148 -4.78 12.85 51.20
CA PRO A 148 -3.45 13.32 51.60
C PRO A 148 -2.70 12.36 52.53
N ALA A 149 -3.41 11.56 53.33
CA ALA A 149 -2.82 10.60 54.27
C ALA A 149 -2.32 9.32 53.58
N ARG A 150 -2.82 9.01 52.39
CA ARG A 150 -2.39 7.84 51.59
C ARG A 150 -2.36 8.23 50.12
N ARG A 151 -1.17 8.48 49.59
CA ARG A 151 -0.96 8.75 48.17
C ARG A 151 -0.94 7.42 47.37
N PRO A 152 -2.00 7.08 46.61
CA PRO A 152 -2.03 5.84 45.85
C PRO A 152 -1.03 5.88 44.69
N MET A 153 -0.46 4.73 44.35
CA MET A 153 0.35 4.55 43.15
C MET A 153 -0.53 4.64 41.90
N ARG A 154 0.06 4.93 40.74
CA ARG A 154 -0.68 5.09 39.47
C ARG A 154 -1.52 3.85 39.13
N GLN A 155 -1.01 2.66 39.44
CA GLN A 155 -1.67 1.38 39.18
C GLN A 155 -2.86 1.10 40.10
N GLU A 156 -3.00 1.85 41.20
CA GLU A 156 -4.06 1.67 42.20
C GLU A 156 -5.25 2.63 42.00
N ARG A 157 -5.21 3.45 40.95
CA ARG A 157 -6.22 4.49 40.68
C ARG A 157 -7.04 4.13 39.46
N ASP A 158 -8.34 4.35 39.56
CA ASP A 158 -9.19 4.40 38.38
C ASP A 158 -8.75 5.56 37.46
N PRO A 159 -8.86 5.41 36.13
CA PRO A 159 -8.52 6.47 35.20
C PRO A 159 -9.39 7.71 35.43
N GLU A 160 -8.76 8.85 35.65
CA GLU A 160 -9.41 10.14 35.66
C GLU A 160 -9.07 10.88 34.37
N TYR A 161 -10.04 11.59 33.81
CA TYR A 161 -9.88 12.29 32.53
C TYR A 161 -10.03 13.80 32.72
N ARG A 162 -9.11 14.55 32.10
CA ARG A 162 -9.22 16.01 31.97
C ARG A 162 -9.74 16.33 30.58
N GLU A 163 -10.79 17.15 30.50
CA GLU A 163 -11.26 17.72 29.22
C GLU A 163 -10.10 18.42 28.49
N THR A 164 -10.02 18.24 27.17
CA THR A 164 -8.99 18.90 26.33
C THR A 164 -9.51 20.15 25.63
N GLY A 165 -10.82 20.37 25.65
CA GLY A 165 -11.46 21.46 24.91
C GLY A 165 -11.61 21.21 23.41
N ALA A 166 -11.05 20.13 22.85
CA ALA A 166 -10.95 19.97 21.39
C ALA A 166 -12.30 19.78 20.71
N PHE A 167 -13.10 18.81 21.17
CA PHE A 167 -14.43 18.56 20.60
C PHE A 167 -15.41 17.91 21.57
N TYR A 168 -16.70 18.09 21.26
CA TYR A 168 -17.84 17.50 21.96
C TYR A 168 -18.86 17.04 20.92
N VAL A 169 -19.12 15.75 20.86
CA VAL A 169 -20.12 15.13 19.98
C VAL A 169 -21.39 14.86 20.77
N MET A 170 -22.52 15.31 20.26
CA MET A 170 -23.79 15.30 20.98
C MET A 170 -24.95 14.94 20.07
N ARG A 171 -25.98 14.27 20.60
CA ARG A 171 -27.29 14.23 19.91
C ARG A 171 -27.86 15.65 19.81
N ALA A 172 -28.20 16.07 18.60
CA ALA A 172 -28.70 17.43 18.35
C ALA A 172 -30.04 17.70 19.07
N ALA A 173 -30.90 16.68 19.17
CA ALA A 173 -32.15 16.78 19.93
C ALA A 173 -31.90 17.03 21.43
N GLY A 174 -30.95 16.29 22.02
CA GLY A 174 -30.60 16.44 23.43
C GLY A 174 -30.01 17.81 23.75
N LEU A 175 -29.15 18.35 22.87
CA LEU A 175 -28.61 19.70 23.03
C LEU A 175 -29.70 20.77 22.97
N ARG A 176 -30.68 20.64 22.05
CA ARG A 176 -31.82 21.56 21.96
C ARG A 176 -32.72 21.53 23.19
N GLU A 177 -32.94 20.34 23.76
CA GLU A 177 -33.77 20.17 24.95
C GLU A 177 -33.11 20.72 26.22
N HIS A 178 -31.84 20.40 26.44
CA HIS A 178 -31.14 20.70 27.69
C HIS A 178 -30.42 22.06 27.68
N GLY A 179 -30.03 22.55 26.50
CA GLY A 179 -29.33 23.83 26.36
C GLY A 179 -27.87 23.84 26.85
N HIS A 180 -27.31 22.69 27.22
CA HIS A 180 -25.90 22.52 27.61
C HIS A 180 -25.31 21.23 27.03
N ARG A 181 -23.98 21.14 26.95
CA ARG A 181 -23.27 20.06 26.23
C ARG A 181 -23.18 18.70 26.94
N PHE A 182 -23.58 18.60 28.21
CA PHE A 182 -23.50 17.36 28.99
C PHE A 182 -24.88 16.91 29.47
N PHE A 183 -25.43 15.87 28.85
CA PHE A 183 -26.74 15.30 29.20
C PHE A 183 -26.74 13.80 28.88
N GLY A 184 -27.72 13.07 29.41
CA GLY A 184 -27.87 11.64 29.16
C GLY A 184 -26.64 10.84 29.57
N THR A 185 -26.29 9.85 28.75
CA THR A 185 -25.08 9.04 28.93
C THR A 185 -23.87 9.74 28.35
N ILE A 186 -22.82 9.94 29.16
CA ILE A 186 -21.61 10.67 28.78
C ILE A 186 -20.44 9.68 28.70
N ALA A 187 -19.68 9.73 27.60
CA ALA A 187 -18.45 8.98 27.41
C ALA A 187 -17.27 9.92 27.08
N VAL A 188 -16.05 9.41 27.27
CA VAL A 188 -14.81 10.13 26.97
C VAL A 188 -14.16 9.49 25.75
N GLN A 189 -13.84 10.29 24.74
CA GLN A 189 -12.88 9.90 23.71
C GLN A 189 -11.49 10.27 24.21
N GLU A 190 -10.66 9.27 24.52
CA GLU A 190 -9.31 9.50 25.00
C GLU A 190 -8.42 10.02 23.87
N VAL A 191 -7.83 11.20 24.07
CA VAL A 191 -6.91 11.81 23.10
C VAL A 191 -5.50 11.96 23.69
N PRO A 192 -4.43 11.94 22.86
CA PRO A 192 -3.06 12.08 23.32
C PRO A 192 -2.83 13.38 24.09
N ALA A 193 -2.00 13.32 25.15
CA ALA A 193 -1.67 14.49 25.96
C ALA A 193 -1.07 15.66 25.13
N LYS A 194 -0.36 15.36 24.04
CA LYS A 194 0.18 16.35 23.09
C LYS A 194 -0.90 17.16 22.36
N HIS A 195 -2.13 16.67 22.30
CA HIS A 195 -3.29 17.38 21.72
C HIS A 195 -4.07 18.20 22.75
N ALA A 196 -3.76 18.04 24.04
CA ALA A 196 -4.55 18.58 25.14
C ALA A 196 -4.17 20.01 25.58
N ILE A 197 -3.57 20.80 24.69
CA ILE A 197 -3.17 22.19 24.96
C ILE A 197 -4.22 23.13 24.36
N GLU A 198 -4.90 23.87 25.22
CA GLU A 198 -5.84 24.92 24.83
C GLU A 198 -5.14 26.27 24.79
N VAL A 199 -5.38 27.05 23.73
CA VAL A 199 -4.76 28.36 23.50
C VAL A 199 -5.64 29.47 24.07
N ASP A 200 -5.28 29.93 25.27
CA ASP A 200 -5.96 31.05 25.93
C ASP A 200 -5.02 32.23 26.20
N GLU A 201 -3.75 31.95 26.53
CA GLU A 201 -2.72 32.94 26.81
C GLU A 201 -1.58 32.89 25.76
N PRO A 202 -0.82 33.99 25.59
CA PRO A 202 0.30 34.03 24.63
C PRO A 202 1.31 32.89 24.78
N GLN A 203 1.54 32.42 26.01
CA GLN A 203 2.47 31.30 26.29
C GLN A 203 1.96 29.97 25.73
N ASP A 204 0.64 29.73 25.74
CA ASP A 204 0.05 28.54 25.12
C ASP A 204 0.30 28.54 23.62
N LEU A 205 0.15 29.71 22.99
CA LEU A 205 0.40 29.90 21.56
C LEU A 205 1.86 29.62 21.20
N GLU A 206 2.82 30.04 22.03
CA GLU A 206 4.24 29.70 21.86
C GLU A 206 4.46 28.19 21.96
N MET A 207 3.84 27.53 22.94
CA MET A 207 3.98 26.10 23.17
C MET A 207 3.43 25.27 22.00
N VAL A 208 2.22 25.58 21.52
CA VAL A 208 1.66 24.87 20.35
C VAL A 208 2.45 25.15 19.07
N ARG A 209 3.03 26.34 18.90
CA ARG A 209 3.93 26.63 17.76
C ARG A 209 5.21 25.80 17.80
N ALA A 210 5.79 25.63 18.98
CA ALA A 210 6.98 24.80 19.17
C ALA A 210 6.68 23.31 18.96
N LEU A 211 5.47 22.86 19.30
CA LEU A 211 5.03 21.48 19.12
C LEU A 211 4.59 21.15 17.70
N ALA A 212 4.11 22.13 16.94
CA ALA A 212 3.55 21.91 15.60
C ALA A 212 4.42 21.05 14.68
N PRO A 213 5.76 21.21 14.58
CA PRO A 213 6.60 20.35 13.73
C PRO A 213 6.64 18.87 14.14
N PHE A 214 6.26 18.55 15.38
CA PHE A 214 6.27 17.19 15.94
C PHE A 214 4.87 16.58 16.04
N VAL A 215 3.83 17.42 15.98
CA VAL A 215 2.43 17.00 16.11
C VAL A 215 1.73 17.00 14.76
N ASP A 216 2.03 17.97 13.90
CA ASP A 216 1.44 18.07 12.56
C ASP A 216 2.03 17.02 11.65
N GLU A 217 1.16 16.28 10.98
CA GLU A 217 1.57 15.53 9.80
C GLU A 217 1.80 16.50 8.64
N PRO A 218 3.00 16.54 8.03
CA PRO A 218 3.27 17.40 6.90
C PRO A 218 2.28 17.14 5.76
N GLU A 219 1.78 18.19 5.11
CA GLU A 219 0.83 18.04 4.00
C GLU A 219 1.45 17.12 2.92
N PRO A 220 0.79 16.00 2.57
CA PRO A 220 1.27 15.11 1.53
C PRO A 220 1.34 15.81 0.16
N ILE A 221 2.36 15.49 -0.64
CA ILE A 221 2.56 16.03 -2.00
C ILE A 221 2.23 14.96 -3.04
N ASP A 222 0.98 14.90 -3.52
CA ASP A 222 0.58 13.89 -4.53
C ASP A 222 1.04 14.29 -5.94
N VAL A 223 2.18 13.73 -6.35
CA VAL A 223 2.80 13.99 -7.66
C VAL A 223 3.35 12.72 -8.28
N ASP A 224 3.37 12.64 -9.60
CA ASP A 224 3.90 11.51 -10.38
C ASP A 224 5.37 11.74 -10.77
N ALA A 225 5.85 12.98 -10.65
CA ALA A 225 7.24 13.31 -10.86
C ALA A 225 7.75 14.38 -9.90
N VAL A 226 9.03 14.27 -9.57
CA VAL A 226 9.81 15.23 -8.78
C VAL A 226 10.99 15.72 -9.61
N ILE A 227 11.04 17.02 -9.84
CA ILE A 227 12.16 17.70 -10.47
C ILE A 227 12.83 18.58 -9.41
N THR A 228 14.15 18.49 -9.32
CA THR A 228 14.93 19.31 -8.39
C THR A 228 15.96 20.12 -9.17
N ASP A 229 16.09 21.40 -8.82
CA ASP A 229 17.37 22.07 -9.03
C ASP A 229 18.48 21.37 -8.22
N PHE A 230 19.74 21.61 -8.56
CA PHE A 230 20.87 21.05 -7.83
C PHE A 230 21.38 21.97 -6.74
N ASP A 231 21.65 23.24 -7.08
CA ASP A 231 22.35 24.20 -6.23
C ASP A 231 21.37 24.81 -5.22
N GLY A 232 21.75 24.87 -3.95
CA GLY A 232 20.85 25.28 -2.86
C GLY A 232 19.64 24.38 -2.61
N VAL A 233 19.53 23.23 -3.31
CA VAL A 233 18.54 22.18 -3.05
C VAL A 233 19.23 20.90 -2.58
N HIS A 234 20.08 20.29 -3.43
CA HIS A 234 20.92 19.16 -3.03
C HIS A 234 22.17 19.61 -2.27
N THR A 235 22.58 20.88 -2.43
CA THR A 235 23.70 21.52 -1.76
C THR A 235 23.21 22.65 -0.84
N ASP A 236 24.09 23.13 0.05
CA ASP A 236 23.84 24.30 0.91
C ASP A 236 24.22 25.63 0.22
N ASP A 237 24.19 25.64 -1.12
CA ASP A 237 24.54 26.78 -1.97
C ASP A 237 26.00 27.28 -1.79
N ARG A 238 26.88 26.39 -1.32
CA ARG A 238 28.32 26.65 -1.14
C ARG A 238 29.16 25.63 -1.87
N ALA A 239 30.30 26.10 -2.39
CA ALA A 239 31.29 25.29 -3.05
C ALA A 239 32.70 25.57 -2.52
N TYR A 240 33.51 24.52 -2.43
CA TYR A 240 34.95 24.61 -2.24
C TYR A 240 35.62 24.65 -3.60
N VAL A 241 36.41 25.69 -3.87
CA VAL A 241 37.16 25.84 -5.12
C VAL A 241 38.65 25.80 -4.80
N ASP A 242 39.37 24.87 -5.41
CA ASP A 242 40.82 24.77 -5.25
C ASP A 242 41.58 25.78 -6.15
N SER A 243 42.90 25.87 -5.98
CA SER A 243 43.74 26.80 -6.75
C SER A 243 43.79 26.51 -8.26
N GLU A 244 43.31 25.35 -8.69
CA GLU A 244 43.21 24.97 -10.11
C GLU A 244 41.79 25.19 -10.66
N GLY A 245 40.88 25.73 -9.84
CA GLY A 245 39.48 25.97 -10.21
C GLY A 245 38.61 24.71 -10.14
N ARG A 246 39.06 23.64 -9.49
CA ARG A 246 38.23 22.44 -9.30
C ARG A 246 37.28 22.63 -8.14
N GLU A 247 36.03 22.24 -8.36
CA GLU A 247 34.96 22.47 -7.41
C GLU A 247 34.57 21.19 -6.64
N MET A 248 34.25 21.35 -5.35
CA MET A 248 33.65 20.32 -4.52
C MET A 248 32.47 20.90 -3.75
N VAL A 249 31.36 20.18 -3.71
CA VAL A 249 30.16 20.55 -2.92
C VAL A 249 29.83 19.49 -1.88
N LEU A 250 29.12 19.91 -0.83
CA LEU A 250 28.57 19.02 0.19
C LEU A 250 27.11 18.69 -0.14
N VAL A 251 26.74 17.42 -0.02
CA VAL A 251 25.37 16.95 -0.27
C VAL A 251 24.92 16.00 0.84
N SER A 252 23.64 15.97 1.16
CA SER A 252 23.12 15.05 2.17
C SER A 252 23.11 13.60 1.65
N ARG A 253 23.46 12.66 2.54
CA ARG A 253 23.30 11.22 2.26
C ARG A 253 21.85 10.77 2.41
N ALA A 254 21.07 11.44 3.27
CA ALA A 254 19.67 11.09 3.51
C ALA A 254 18.82 11.24 2.24
N ASP A 255 19.10 12.27 1.44
CA ASP A 255 18.47 12.52 0.15
C ASP A 255 18.57 11.30 -0.78
N GLY A 256 19.69 10.58 -0.75
CA GLY A 256 19.88 9.40 -1.58
C GLY A 256 18.92 8.26 -1.26
N MET A 257 18.60 8.07 0.02
CA MET A 257 17.59 7.10 0.44
C MET A 257 16.19 7.57 0.02
N GLY A 258 15.86 8.85 0.19
CA GLY A 258 14.58 9.41 -0.23
C GLY A 258 14.32 9.22 -1.73
N VAL A 259 15.28 9.60 -2.57
CA VAL A 259 15.21 9.44 -4.03
C VAL A 259 15.07 7.96 -4.43
N SER A 260 15.79 7.06 -3.74
CA SER A 260 15.64 5.61 -3.98
C SER A 260 14.23 5.10 -3.66
N LEU A 261 13.59 5.61 -2.61
CA LEU A 261 12.23 5.22 -2.23
C LEU A 261 11.20 5.76 -3.22
N LEU A 262 11.32 7.01 -3.66
CA LEU A 262 10.47 7.59 -4.71
C LEU A 262 10.49 6.77 -6.00
N LYS A 263 11.69 6.39 -6.45
CA LYS A 263 11.83 5.56 -7.65
C LYS A 263 11.16 4.20 -7.50
N ARG A 264 11.24 3.58 -6.32
CA ARG A 264 10.54 2.31 -6.03
C ARG A 264 9.03 2.49 -6.02
N ALA A 265 8.54 3.65 -5.61
CA ALA A 265 7.13 4.03 -5.67
C ALA A 265 6.67 4.47 -7.08
N GLY A 266 7.50 4.31 -8.11
CA GLY A 266 7.14 4.65 -9.50
C GLY A 266 7.17 6.15 -9.82
N VAL A 267 7.63 7.00 -8.90
CA VAL A 267 7.72 8.46 -9.12
C VAL A 267 8.95 8.76 -9.98
N LYS A 268 8.75 9.48 -11.09
CA LYS A 268 9.85 9.89 -11.97
C LYS A 268 10.66 10.99 -11.29
N VAL A 269 11.99 10.93 -11.39
CA VAL A 269 12.89 11.92 -10.77
C VAL A 269 13.83 12.50 -11.82
N LEU A 270 13.99 13.82 -11.84
CA LEU A 270 14.91 14.54 -12.74
C LEU A 270 15.68 15.61 -11.97
N VAL A 271 16.99 15.70 -12.22
CA VAL A 271 17.81 16.84 -11.76
C VAL A 271 18.01 17.80 -12.93
N MET A 272 17.76 19.09 -12.70
CA MET A 272 18.05 20.16 -13.65
C MET A 272 19.09 21.10 -13.04
N SER A 273 20.03 21.58 -13.83
CA SER A 273 20.96 22.64 -13.40
C SER A 273 21.22 23.61 -14.57
N THR A 274 21.38 24.89 -14.25
CA THR A 274 21.77 25.91 -15.23
C THR A 274 23.22 25.76 -15.66
N GLU A 275 24.10 25.31 -14.77
CA GLU A 275 25.54 25.20 -15.03
C GLU A 275 25.90 23.80 -15.58
N GLN A 276 27.07 23.70 -16.22
CA GLN A 276 27.68 22.40 -16.51
C GLN A 276 28.78 22.13 -15.51
N ASN A 277 28.50 21.23 -14.57
CA ASN A 277 29.44 20.87 -13.53
C ASN A 277 29.53 19.32 -13.37
N PRO A 278 30.75 18.75 -13.41
CA PRO A 278 30.95 17.30 -13.25
C PRO A 278 30.40 16.73 -11.93
N VAL A 279 30.32 17.53 -10.87
CA VAL A 279 29.83 17.07 -9.56
C VAL A 279 28.33 16.75 -9.62
N VAL A 280 27.54 17.55 -10.33
CA VAL A 280 26.10 17.31 -10.56
C VAL A 280 25.89 15.97 -11.25
N SER A 281 26.66 15.71 -12.33
CA SER A 281 26.63 14.44 -13.06
C SER A 281 27.03 13.25 -12.18
N ALA A 282 28.06 13.41 -11.34
CA ALA A 282 28.50 12.35 -10.44
C ALA A 282 27.43 12.02 -9.40
N ARG A 283 26.75 13.05 -8.85
CA ARG A 283 25.66 12.88 -7.90
C ARG A 283 24.44 12.22 -8.55
N ALA A 284 24.01 12.69 -9.71
CA ALA A 284 22.88 12.11 -10.44
C ALA A 284 23.12 10.63 -10.77
N ARG A 285 24.34 10.27 -11.21
CA ARG A 285 24.74 8.87 -11.45
C ARG A 285 24.66 8.02 -10.19
N LYS A 286 25.11 8.54 -9.05
CA LYS A 286 25.02 7.85 -7.75
C LYS A 286 23.57 7.62 -7.30
N LEU A 287 22.68 8.56 -7.59
CA LEU A 287 21.25 8.45 -7.32
C LEU A 287 20.50 7.58 -8.36
N GLY A 288 21.15 7.32 -9.51
CA GLY A 288 20.53 6.65 -10.65
C GLY A 288 19.40 7.47 -11.26
N VAL A 289 19.51 8.80 -11.29
CA VAL A 289 18.49 9.70 -11.86
C VAL A 289 19.04 10.39 -13.11
N PRO A 290 18.20 10.68 -14.11
CA PRO A 290 18.58 11.54 -15.23
C PRO A 290 18.94 12.95 -14.74
N VAL A 291 19.84 13.60 -15.47
CA VAL A 291 20.27 14.97 -15.22
C VAL A 291 20.36 15.75 -16.53
N LEU A 292 19.86 16.99 -16.52
CA LEU A 292 19.97 17.95 -17.62
C LEU A 292 20.73 19.18 -17.11
N GLN A 293 21.83 19.54 -17.78
CA GLN A 293 22.77 20.59 -17.38
C GLN A 293 23.01 21.60 -18.50
N GLY A 294 23.55 22.78 -18.16
CA GLY A 294 23.83 23.83 -19.13
C GLY A 294 22.57 24.46 -19.71
N LEU A 295 21.50 24.52 -18.92
CA LEU A 295 20.18 24.94 -19.38
C LEU A 295 20.05 26.46 -19.31
N THR A 296 19.90 27.11 -20.47
CA THR A 296 19.63 28.56 -20.56
C THR A 296 18.15 28.90 -20.37
N ASP A 297 17.26 27.94 -20.68
CA ASP A 297 15.81 28.05 -20.48
C ASP A 297 15.26 26.76 -19.86
N LYS A 298 15.35 26.66 -18.52
CA LYS A 298 14.81 25.53 -17.75
C LYS A 298 13.30 25.33 -18.00
N ARG A 299 12.54 26.40 -18.26
CA ARG A 299 11.09 26.33 -18.42
C ARG A 299 10.72 25.54 -19.69
N THR A 300 11.37 25.87 -20.81
CA THR A 300 11.13 25.16 -22.07
C THR A 300 11.58 23.71 -21.98
N VAL A 301 12.76 23.46 -21.40
CA VAL A 301 13.29 22.09 -21.22
C VAL A 301 12.37 21.23 -20.35
N LEU A 302 11.85 21.78 -19.25
CA LEU A 302 10.90 21.07 -18.40
C LEU A 302 9.63 20.70 -19.18
N ARG A 303 9.07 21.65 -19.93
CA ARG A 303 7.86 21.42 -20.74
C ARG A 303 8.07 20.31 -21.77
N ASP A 304 9.21 20.29 -22.46
CA ASP A 304 9.52 19.25 -23.45
C ASP A 304 9.67 17.88 -22.77
N TRP A 305 10.35 17.83 -21.62
CA TRP A 305 10.49 16.61 -20.83
C TRP A 305 9.14 16.07 -20.36
N LEU A 306 8.25 16.93 -19.84
CA LEU A 306 6.90 16.55 -19.44
C LEU A 306 6.09 15.96 -20.61
N ALA A 307 6.23 16.54 -21.81
CA ALA A 307 5.57 16.04 -23.01
C ALA A 307 6.09 14.66 -23.44
N ILE A 308 7.41 14.45 -23.41
CA ILE A 308 8.06 13.16 -23.72
C ILE A 308 7.62 12.08 -22.73
N GLU A 309 7.61 12.42 -21.44
CA GLU A 309 7.27 11.50 -20.35
C GLU A 309 5.76 11.31 -20.15
N LYS A 310 4.93 12.05 -20.90
CA LYS A 310 3.45 12.08 -20.84
C LYS A 310 2.92 12.37 -19.43
N LEU A 311 3.51 13.36 -18.77
CA LEU A 311 3.16 13.75 -17.40
C LEU A 311 2.20 14.94 -17.40
N ASP A 312 1.20 14.92 -16.51
CA ASP A 312 0.34 16.06 -16.22
C ASP A 312 1.10 17.08 -15.37
N PRO A 313 1.33 18.32 -15.82
CA PRO A 313 2.03 19.33 -15.03
C PRO A 313 1.38 19.60 -13.67
N ALA A 314 0.06 19.41 -13.51
CA ALA A 314 -0.63 19.58 -12.22
C ALA A 314 -0.17 18.55 -11.17
N ARG A 315 0.31 17.38 -11.60
CA ARG A 315 0.82 16.28 -10.76
C ARG A 315 2.34 16.23 -10.74
N VAL A 316 3.01 17.37 -10.83
CA VAL A 316 4.48 17.46 -10.84
C VAL A 316 4.95 18.40 -9.75
N ALA A 317 6.00 18.00 -9.02
CA ALA A 317 6.72 18.87 -8.11
C ALA A 317 8.01 19.40 -8.75
N TYR A 318 8.25 20.70 -8.62
CA TYR A 318 9.53 21.33 -8.95
C TYR A 318 10.09 22.00 -7.71
N VAL A 319 11.30 21.64 -7.31
CA VAL A 319 12.01 22.24 -6.17
C VAL A 319 13.12 23.15 -6.67
N GLY A 320 13.02 24.43 -6.35
CA GLY A 320 14.03 25.43 -6.68
C GLY A 320 14.35 26.32 -5.49
N ASN A 321 15.46 27.04 -5.57
CA ASN A 321 15.94 27.95 -4.52
C ASN A 321 16.14 29.40 -5.03
N ASP A 322 16.36 29.62 -6.33
CA ASP A 322 16.73 30.94 -6.87
C ASP A 322 15.87 31.39 -8.08
N VAL A 323 16.06 32.62 -8.54
CA VAL A 323 15.22 33.32 -9.51
C VAL A 323 15.13 32.64 -10.88
N ASN A 324 16.14 31.84 -11.24
CA ASN A 324 16.16 31.00 -12.44
C ASN A 324 15.10 29.88 -12.40
N ASP A 325 14.58 29.54 -11.22
CA ASP A 325 13.58 28.48 -11.02
C ASP A 325 12.13 28.98 -11.11
N LEU A 326 11.90 30.30 -11.09
CA LEU A 326 10.55 30.87 -11.18
C LEU A 326 9.81 30.45 -12.46
N GLY A 327 10.52 30.32 -13.57
CA GLY A 327 9.97 29.85 -14.84
C GLY A 327 9.42 28.43 -14.75
N PRO A 328 10.27 27.43 -14.43
CA PRO A 328 9.83 26.05 -14.16
C PRO A 328 8.74 25.92 -13.08
N MET A 329 8.86 26.63 -11.96
CA MET A 329 7.87 26.59 -10.87
C MET A 329 6.48 27.04 -11.35
N SER A 330 6.41 28.02 -12.25
CA SER A 330 5.13 28.48 -12.82
C SER A 330 4.43 27.46 -13.73
N LEU A 331 5.11 26.39 -14.14
CA LEU A 331 4.54 25.36 -15.01
C LEU A 331 3.89 24.20 -14.26
N VAL A 332 4.22 23.98 -12.99
CA VAL A 332 3.87 22.77 -12.26
C VAL A 332 2.80 23.02 -11.18
N GLY A 333 2.03 22.00 -10.82
CA GLY A 333 0.99 22.09 -9.78
C GLY A 333 1.54 22.13 -8.35
N TRP A 334 2.81 21.75 -8.17
CA TRP A 334 3.50 21.77 -6.89
C TRP A 334 4.84 22.50 -6.98
N PRO A 335 4.83 23.84 -7.04
CA PRO A 335 6.05 24.63 -6.87
C PRO A 335 6.49 24.55 -5.41
N VAL A 336 7.66 23.97 -5.17
CA VAL A 336 8.24 23.73 -3.84
C VAL A 336 9.56 24.48 -3.71
N THR A 337 9.92 24.91 -2.50
CA THR A 337 11.20 25.57 -2.23
C THR A 337 11.74 25.28 -0.83
N VAL A 338 13.01 25.59 -0.61
CA VAL A 338 13.71 25.49 0.68
C VAL A 338 13.57 26.78 1.50
N PRO A 339 13.70 26.74 2.85
CA PRO A 339 13.45 27.91 3.70
C PRO A 339 14.42 29.07 3.45
N ASP A 340 15.63 28.79 2.99
CA ASP A 340 16.70 29.73 2.67
C ASP A 340 16.68 30.25 1.22
N ALA A 341 15.69 29.84 0.42
CA ALA A 341 15.52 30.28 -0.96
C ALA A 341 15.29 31.80 -1.10
N HIS A 342 15.58 32.34 -2.29
CA HIS A 342 15.37 33.74 -2.62
C HIS A 342 13.91 34.18 -2.33
N PRO A 343 13.66 35.39 -1.78
CA PRO A 343 12.32 35.80 -1.34
C PRO A 343 11.22 35.69 -2.39
N ARG A 344 11.55 35.96 -3.67
CA ARG A 344 10.60 35.81 -4.78
C ARG A 344 10.22 34.35 -5.07
N VAL A 345 11.13 33.41 -4.85
CA VAL A 345 10.90 31.97 -5.00
C VAL A 345 9.99 31.48 -3.89
N ARG A 346 10.25 31.89 -2.65
CA ARG A 346 9.36 31.62 -1.50
C ARG A 346 7.96 32.16 -1.70
N ALA A 347 7.84 33.37 -2.25
CA ALA A 347 6.53 33.96 -2.57
C ALA A 347 5.77 33.23 -3.69
N ALA A 348 6.48 32.56 -4.59
CA ALA A 348 5.89 31.78 -5.69
C ALA A 348 5.63 30.31 -5.34
N ALA A 349 6.21 29.81 -4.25
CA ALA A 349 6.10 28.43 -3.83
C ALA A 349 4.72 28.16 -3.18
N ARG A 350 4.13 27.03 -3.54
CA ARG A 350 2.97 26.45 -2.84
C ARG A 350 3.40 25.83 -1.52
N VAL A 351 4.60 25.24 -1.50
CA VAL A 351 5.16 24.56 -0.34
C VAL A 351 6.56 25.10 -0.06
N VAL A 352 6.81 25.51 1.18
CA VAL A 352 8.16 25.76 1.71
C VAL A 352 8.51 24.60 2.63
N LEU A 353 9.63 23.93 2.36
CA LEU A 353 10.14 22.83 3.19
C LEU A 353 10.65 23.35 4.54
N GLY A 354 10.68 22.47 5.54
CA GLY A 354 11.26 22.78 6.85
C GLY A 354 12.79 22.71 6.87
N THR A 355 13.37 21.91 5.97
CA THR A 355 14.81 21.63 5.90
C THR A 355 15.49 22.45 4.79
N ALA A 356 16.64 23.05 5.10
CA ALA A 356 17.46 23.81 4.16
C ALA A 356 18.13 22.92 3.10
N GLY A 357 18.55 23.55 2.00
CA GLY A 357 19.37 22.91 0.96
C GLY A 357 20.61 22.21 1.54
N GLY A 358 20.96 21.04 1.01
CA GLY A 358 22.14 20.27 1.47
C GLY A 358 22.02 19.62 2.85
N ALA A 359 21.02 20.00 3.65
CA ALA A 359 20.77 19.44 4.98
C ALA A 359 19.75 18.30 5.01
N GLY A 360 19.14 17.96 3.87
CA GLY A 360 18.09 16.95 3.79
C GLY A 360 16.76 17.43 3.18
N ALA A 361 16.73 18.60 2.55
CA ALA A 361 15.52 19.13 1.89
C ALA A 361 14.90 18.11 0.90
N VAL A 362 15.72 17.47 0.07
CA VAL A 362 15.24 16.48 -0.90
C VAL A 362 14.68 15.26 -0.17
N ARG A 363 15.27 14.84 0.96
CA ARG A 363 14.72 13.77 1.80
C ARG A 363 13.32 14.10 2.32
N GLU A 364 13.13 15.29 2.90
CA GLU A 364 11.83 15.75 3.41
C GLU A 364 10.77 15.76 2.29
N LEU A 365 11.12 16.33 1.13
CA LEU A 365 10.26 16.32 -0.05
C LEU A 365 9.86 14.88 -0.41
N CYS A 366 10.83 13.96 -0.48
CA CYS A 366 10.56 12.57 -0.82
C CYS A 366 9.57 11.93 0.17
N GLU A 367 9.74 12.16 1.47
CA GLU A 367 8.85 11.63 2.51
C GLU A 367 7.42 12.16 2.35
N ARG A 368 7.27 13.46 2.06
CA ARG A 368 5.95 14.08 1.81
C ARG A 368 5.29 13.57 0.54
N VAL A 369 6.06 13.29 -0.51
CA VAL A 369 5.52 12.68 -1.74
C VAL A 369 5.10 11.24 -1.49
N LEU A 370 5.89 10.48 -0.73
CA LEU A 370 5.56 9.10 -0.36
C LEU A 370 4.31 9.02 0.53
N ALA A 371 4.14 9.97 1.45
CA ALA A 371 2.95 10.07 2.30
C ALA A 371 1.66 10.36 1.51
N ALA A 372 1.78 10.90 0.30
CA ALA A 372 0.63 11.25 -0.55
C ALA A 372 0.26 10.13 -1.51
N LYS A 373 1.16 9.18 -1.71
CA LYS A 373 0.82 7.97 -2.44
C LYS A 373 -0.16 7.19 -1.59
N PRO A 374 -1.27 6.68 -2.17
CA PRO A 374 -2.08 5.71 -1.48
C PRO A 374 -1.09 4.68 -0.96
N GLU A 375 -1.11 4.49 0.35
CA GLU A 375 -0.16 3.64 1.05
C GLU A 375 0.23 2.47 0.13
N ILE A 376 1.47 2.45 -0.39
CA ILE A 376 2.10 1.16 -0.65
C ILE A 376 2.26 0.65 0.75
N SER A 377 1.21 0.02 1.25
CA SER A 377 1.06 -0.02 2.67
C SER A 377 2.26 -0.76 3.22
N SER A 378 2.96 -0.05 4.09
CA SER A 378 3.52 -0.69 5.26
C SER A 378 2.37 -1.14 6.19
N HIS A 379 1.28 -1.71 5.63
CA HIS A 379 0.72 -2.87 6.28
C HIS A 379 1.90 -3.83 6.38
N GLN A 380 2.48 -3.89 7.59
CA GLN A 380 2.50 -5.22 8.18
C GLN A 380 1.13 -5.80 7.88
N PRO A 381 1.04 -6.81 6.99
CA PRO A 381 -0.26 -7.33 6.59
C PRO A 381 -1.02 -7.55 7.88
N ALA A 382 -2.25 -7.02 7.96
CA ALA A 382 -3.22 -7.71 8.78
C ALA A 382 -3.17 -9.12 8.24
N THR A 383 -2.40 -9.99 8.90
CA THR A 383 -2.16 -11.35 8.46
C THR A 383 -3.54 -11.94 8.36
N ARG A 384 -4.04 -12.08 7.13
CA ARG A 384 -5.30 -12.78 6.95
C ARG A 384 -5.05 -14.15 7.57
N PRO A 385 -5.90 -14.59 8.52
CA PRO A 385 -5.73 -15.91 9.10
C PRO A 385 -5.63 -16.88 7.92
N LEU A 386 -4.58 -17.70 7.93
CA LEU A 386 -4.36 -18.66 6.85
C LEU A 386 -5.63 -19.49 6.71
N LEU A 387 -6.25 -19.38 5.54
CA LEU A 387 -7.38 -20.20 5.17
C LEU A 387 -6.88 -21.65 5.12
N GLY A 388 -7.76 -22.57 5.53
CA GLY A 388 -7.46 -24.00 5.50
C GLY A 388 -7.11 -24.50 4.09
N PRO A 389 -6.66 -25.75 3.96
CA PRO A 389 -6.33 -26.33 2.68
C PRO A 389 -7.54 -26.34 1.73
N VAL A 390 -7.27 -26.17 0.44
CA VAL A 390 -8.27 -26.21 -0.63
C VAL A 390 -8.34 -27.63 -1.20
N ALA A 391 -9.54 -28.17 -1.34
CA ALA A 391 -9.74 -29.50 -1.94
C ALA A 391 -9.68 -29.41 -3.47
N ILE A 392 -8.84 -30.24 -4.08
CA ILE A 392 -8.87 -30.58 -5.50
C ILE A 392 -9.28 -32.05 -5.58
N GLY A 393 -10.53 -32.31 -6.00
CA GLY A 393 -11.11 -33.66 -5.91
C GLY A 393 -11.05 -34.20 -4.49
N ASP A 394 -10.34 -35.31 -4.30
CA ASP A 394 -10.10 -36.00 -3.03
C ASP A 394 -8.80 -35.58 -2.31
N VAL A 395 -8.03 -34.67 -2.90
CA VAL A 395 -6.73 -34.21 -2.36
C VAL A 395 -6.84 -32.82 -1.75
N LEU A 396 -6.33 -32.65 -0.54
CA LEU A 396 -6.22 -31.35 0.13
C LEU A 396 -4.88 -30.69 -0.19
N VAL A 397 -4.91 -29.43 -0.63
CA VAL A 397 -3.72 -28.63 -0.96
C VAL A 397 -3.63 -27.43 -0.02
N GLY A 398 -2.59 -27.42 0.83
CA GLY A 398 -2.36 -26.37 1.81
C GLY A 398 -1.35 -26.77 2.87
N ASP A 399 -1.18 -25.91 3.88
CA ASP A 399 -0.21 -26.15 4.95
C ASP A 399 -0.49 -27.47 5.70
N GLY A 400 0.57 -28.20 6.01
CA GLY A 400 0.50 -29.49 6.69
C GLY A 400 0.05 -30.66 5.79
N GLN A 401 -0.29 -30.40 4.52
CA GLN A 401 -0.53 -31.44 3.52
C GLN A 401 0.73 -31.71 2.70
N PRO A 402 0.88 -32.90 2.10
CA PRO A 402 1.95 -33.16 1.15
C PRO A 402 1.89 -32.19 -0.04
N VAL A 403 3.05 -31.69 -0.47
CA VAL A 403 3.20 -30.80 -1.61
C VAL A 403 2.58 -31.46 -2.84
N TYR A 404 1.63 -30.74 -3.43
CA TYR A 404 0.90 -31.15 -4.61
C TYR A 404 1.73 -30.85 -5.87
N VAL A 405 2.23 -31.89 -6.53
CA VAL A 405 3.13 -31.77 -7.69
C VAL A 405 2.34 -31.94 -8.99
N ILE A 406 2.44 -30.92 -9.85
CA ILE A 406 1.77 -30.84 -11.15
C ILE A 406 2.81 -30.98 -12.25
N ALA A 407 2.67 -32.02 -13.06
CA ALA A 407 3.41 -32.20 -14.30
C ALA A 407 2.72 -31.43 -15.43
N GLU A 408 3.25 -30.27 -15.80
CA GLU A 408 2.74 -29.47 -16.92
C GLU A 408 3.18 -30.10 -18.25
N ILE A 409 2.27 -30.80 -18.90
CA ILE A 409 2.46 -31.32 -20.25
C ILE A 409 2.33 -30.17 -21.26
N GLY A 410 1.46 -29.20 -20.98
CA GLY A 410 1.27 -28.02 -21.82
C GLY A 410 0.96 -28.42 -23.25
N ILE A 411 1.87 -28.10 -24.17
CA ILE A 411 1.80 -28.44 -25.60
C ILE A 411 2.92 -29.39 -26.07
N ASN A 412 3.73 -29.95 -25.16
CA ASN A 412 4.88 -30.81 -25.50
C ASN A 412 4.48 -32.16 -26.14
N HIS A 413 3.18 -32.47 -26.16
CA HIS A 413 2.61 -33.60 -26.87
C HIS A 413 2.55 -33.39 -28.39
N ASN A 414 2.73 -32.16 -28.89
CA ASN A 414 2.74 -31.85 -30.32
C ASN A 414 1.49 -32.35 -31.09
N GLY A 415 0.32 -32.34 -30.45
CA GLY A 415 -0.94 -32.84 -31.03
C GLY A 415 -1.05 -34.37 -31.13
N ASP A 416 -0.15 -35.13 -30.51
CA ASP A 416 -0.15 -36.60 -30.52
C ASP A 416 -0.62 -37.17 -29.17
N VAL A 417 -1.73 -37.92 -29.19
CA VAL A 417 -2.34 -38.53 -28.00
C VAL A 417 -1.43 -39.59 -27.38
N GLU A 418 -0.65 -40.33 -28.17
CA GLU A 418 0.26 -41.35 -27.65
C GLU A 418 1.45 -40.72 -26.93
N ILE A 419 1.94 -39.58 -27.43
CA ILE A 419 2.95 -38.78 -26.71
C ILE A 419 2.37 -38.26 -25.40
N ALA A 420 1.14 -37.74 -25.40
CA ALA A 420 0.47 -37.28 -24.19
C ALA A 420 0.34 -38.41 -23.15
N LYS A 421 -0.10 -39.61 -23.54
CA LYS A 421 -0.18 -40.78 -22.65
C LYS A 421 1.17 -41.18 -22.06
N ARG A 422 2.24 -41.16 -22.86
CA ARG A 422 3.59 -41.44 -22.38
C ARG A 422 4.08 -40.40 -21.36
N LEU A 423 3.75 -39.12 -21.56
CA LEU A 423 4.06 -38.08 -20.58
C LEU A 423 3.27 -38.26 -19.27
N ILE A 424 2.01 -38.71 -19.36
CA ILE A 424 1.21 -39.10 -18.19
C ILE A 424 1.85 -40.27 -17.45
N ASP A 425 2.34 -41.27 -18.17
CA ASP A 425 3.01 -42.43 -17.56
C ASP A 425 4.26 -42.00 -16.78
N VAL A 426 5.07 -41.10 -17.36
CA VAL A 426 6.24 -40.49 -16.71
C VAL A 426 5.84 -39.74 -15.43
N ALA A 427 4.78 -38.93 -15.47
CA ALA A 427 4.30 -38.20 -14.31
C ALA A 427 3.82 -39.14 -13.19
N ALA A 428 3.10 -40.21 -13.55
CA ALA A 428 2.63 -41.20 -12.61
C ALA A 428 3.77 -41.98 -11.96
N GLU A 429 4.77 -42.39 -12.76
CA GLU A 429 5.96 -43.10 -12.27
C GLU A 429 6.82 -42.25 -11.35
N ALA A 430 6.91 -40.94 -11.60
CA ALA A 430 7.59 -40.00 -10.71
C ALA A 430 6.82 -39.75 -9.41
N GLY A 431 5.52 -40.09 -9.32
CA GLY A 431 4.68 -39.86 -8.15
C GLY A 431 4.09 -38.45 -8.07
N CYS A 432 3.88 -37.79 -9.22
CA CYS A 432 3.08 -36.56 -9.28
C CYS A 432 1.62 -36.85 -8.88
N GLN A 433 0.90 -35.82 -8.46
CA GLN A 433 -0.54 -35.94 -8.15
C GLN A 433 -1.40 -35.56 -9.35
N ALA A 434 -0.89 -34.72 -10.25
CA ALA A 434 -1.63 -34.33 -11.43
C ALA A 434 -0.78 -34.09 -12.66
N VAL A 435 -1.46 -34.17 -13.80
CA VAL A 435 -0.99 -33.73 -15.11
C VAL A 435 -1.85 -32.55 -15.58
N LYS A 436 -1.19 -31.57 -16.20
CA LYS A 436 -1.85 -30.35 -16.69
C LYS A 436 -1.58 -30.13 -18.17
N PHE A 437 -2.63 -29.72 -18.88
CA PHE A 437 -2.61 -29.36 -20.31
C PHE A 437 -3.00 -27.89 -20.50
N GLN A 438 -3.08 -27.46 -21.76
CA GLN A 438 -3.62 -26.15 -22.12
C GLN A 438 -4.78 -26.35 -23.11
N LYS A 439 -5.90 -25.68 -22.88
CA LYS A 439 -7.05 -25.68 -23.78
C LYS A 439 -7.26 -24.27 -24.29
N ARG A 440 -7.32 -24.12 -25.62
CA ARG A 440 -7.70 -22.87 -26.25
C ARG A 440 -8.61 -23.08 -27.45
N THR A 441 -9.27 -22.03 -27.87
CA THR A 441 -9.92 -21.90 -29.16
C THR A 441 -8.95 -21.10 -30.06
N PRO A 442 -8.17 -21.75 -30.96
CA PRO A 442 -7.11 -21.08 -31.71
C PRO A 442 -7.56 -19.82 -32.47
N GLU A 443 -8.79 -19.82 -32.99
CA GLU A 443 -9.38 -18.70 -33.70
C GLU A 443 -9.58 -17.45 -32.83
N ILE A 444 -9.77 -17.65 -31.52
CA ILE A 444 -9.94 -16.59 -30.51
C ILE A 444 -8.57 -16.17 -29.97
N CYS A 445 -7.74 -17.13 -29.56
CA CYS A 445 -6.52 -16.83 -28.79
C CYS A 445 -5.32 -16.45 -29.66
N VAL A 446 -5.33 -16.74 -30.96
CA VAL A 446 -4.26 -16.28 -31.87
C VAL A 446 -4.61 -14.87 -32.34
N PRO A 447 -3.78 -13.85 -32.07
CA PRO A 447 -4.01 -12.50 -32.58
C PRO A 447 -4.14 -12.48 -34.11
N ASP A 448 -5.04 -11.67 -34.66
CA ASP A 448 -5.31 -11.64 -36.11
C ASP A 448 -4.05 -11.41 -36.95
N GLU A 449 -3.15 -10.54 -36.48
CA GLU A 449 -1.86 -10.21 -37.09
C GLU A 449 -0.87 -11.39 -37.12
N GLN A 450 -1.09 -12.39 -36.25
CA GLN A 450 -0.26 -13.58 -36.16
C GLN A 450 -0.84 -14.74 -36.99
N LYS A 451 -2.17 -14.78 -37.23
CA LYS A 451 -2.85 -15.92 -37.87
C LYS A 451 -2.20 -16.35 -39.18
N GLY A 452 -1.87 -15.40 -40.06
CA GLY A 452 -1.29 -15.66 -41.37
C GLY A 452 0.23 -15.83 -41.41
N GLN A 453 0.94 -15.70 -40.30
CA GLN A 453 2.41 -15.81 -40.29
C GLN A 453 2.85 -17.25 -40.54
N ILE A 454 3.72 -17.47 -41.52
CA ILE A 454 4.24 -18.80 -41.83
C ILE A 454 5.25 -19.24 -40.76
N ARG A 455 5.11 -20.49 -40.30
CA ARG A 455 6.03 -21.16 -39.38
C ARG A 455 6.57 -22.42 -40.02
N GLN A 456 7.86 -22.67 -39.78
CA GLN A 456 8.45 -23.96 -40.07
C GLN A 456 8.15 -24.92 -38.92
N THR A 457 7.39 -25.98 -39.23
CA THR A 457 6.98 -27.01 -38.26
C THR A 457 7.51 -28.38 -38.69
N PRO A 458 7.49 -29.41 -37.81
CA PRO A 458 7.86 -30.77 -38.17
C PRO A 458 6.98 -31.39 -39.27
N TRP A 459 5.81 -30.80 -39.54
CA TRP A 459 4.85 -31.26 -40.53
C TRP A 459 4.87 -30.46 -41.83
N GLY A 460 5.86 -29.57 -42.00
CA GLY A 460 5.99 -28.67 -43.14
C GLY A 460 5.71 -27.22 -42.79
N GLU A 461 5.75 -26.35 -43.80
CA GLU A 461 5.38 -24.94 -43.67
C GLU A 461 3.86 -24.81 -43.58
N MET A 462 3.39 -24.09 -42.58
CA MET A 462 1.97 -23.79 -42.37
C MET A 462 1.82 -22.44 -41.67
N THR A 463 0.64 -21.86 -41.73
CA THR A 463 0.32 -20.65 -40.97
C THR A 463 0.34 -20.91 -39.47
N TYR A 464 0.54 -19.87 -38.67
CA TYR A 464 0.56 -19.99 -37.22
C TYR A 464 -0.79 -20.50 -36.68
N LEU A 465 -1.90 -20.11 -37.30
CA LEU A 465 -3.22 -20.62 -36.95
C LEU A 465 -3.36 -22.12 -37.27
N GLU A 466 -2.95 -22.59 -38.45
CA GLU A 466 -2.98 -24.01 -38.82
C GLU A 466 -2.13 -24.86 -37.86
N TYR A 467 -0.96 -24.34 -37.47
CA TYR A 467 -0.11 -24.97 -36.46
C TYR A 467 -0.84 -25.10 -35.11
N LYS A 468 -1.50 -24.04 -34.64
CA LYS A 468 -2.24 -24.07 -33.38
C LYS A 468 -3.45 -25.01 -33.45
N LEU A 469 -4.18 -25.03 -34.57
CA LEU A 469 -5.28 -25.98 -34.78
C LEU A 469 -4.80 -27.43 -34.78
N ARG A 470 -3.65 -27.71 -35.41
CA ARG A 470 -3.08 -29.06 -35.48
C ARG A 470 -2.63 -29.59 -34.12
N THR A 471 -2.17 -28.70 -33.23
CA THR A 471 -1.67 -29.09 -31.91
C THR A 471 -2.74 -29.11 -30.83
N GLU A 472 -3.93 -28.56 -31.10
CA GLU A 472 -5.05 -28.52 -30.17
C GLU A 472 -5.82 -29.85 -30.18
N PHE A 473 -6.12 -30.39 -29.00
CA PHE A 473 -6.93 -31.60 -28.88
C PHE A 473 -8.43 -31.30 -28.89
N GLY A 474 -9.19 -32.16 -29.57
CA GLY A 474 -10.65 -32.17 -29.55
C GLY A 474 -11.21 -33.00 -28.39
N HIS A 475 -12.54 -33.08 -28.33
CA HIS A 475 -13.26 -33.71 -27.22
C HIS A 475 -12.94 -35.21 -27.06
N GLU A 476 -12.92 -35.99 -28.14
CA GLU A 476 -12.63 -37.44 -28.05
C GLU A 476 -11.21 -37.71 -27.57
N GLN A 477 -10.24 -36.91 -28.04
CA GLN A 477 -8.84 -37.03 -27.64
C GLN A 477 -8.67 -36.69 -26.15
N TYR A 478 -9.32 -35.62 -25.67
CA TYR A 478 -9.26 -35.29 -24.25
C TYR A 478 -9.99 -36.32 -23.36
N ARG A 479 -11.09 -36.95 -23.82
CA ARG A 479 -11.69 -38.09 -23.09
C ARG A 479 -10.72 -39.26 -22.95
N GLU A 480 -10.00 -39.59 -24.02
CA GLU A 480 -9.00 -40.64 -24.00
C GLU A 480 -7.82 -40.32 -23.07
N ILE A 481 -7.36 -39.07 -23.09
CA ILE A 481 -6.30 -38.54 -22.20
C ILE A 481 -6.76 -38.59 -20.73
N ALA A 482 -7.96 -38.10 -20.43
CA ALA A 482 -8.52 -38.09 -19.09
C ALA A 482 -8.70 -39.51 -18.54
N ALA A 483 -9.21 -40.45 -19.37
CA ALA A 483 -9.36 -41.85 -18.98
C ALA A 483 -8.00 -42.51 -18.69
N HIS A 484 -6.96 -42.19 -19.46
CA HIS A 484 -5.61 -42.70 -19.22
C HIS A 484 -5.00 -42.12 -17.93
N ALA A 485 -5.12 -40.82 -17.70
CA ALA A 485 -4.67 -40.17 -16.46
C ALA A 485 -5.35 -40.78 -15.22
N TYR A 486 -6.68 -40.97 -15.28
CA TYR A 486 -7.44 -41.61 -14.21
C TYR A 486 -6.97 -43.04 -13.95
N LYS A 487 -6.76 -43.84 -15.00
CA LYS A 487 -6.24 -45.22 -14.88
C LYS A 487 -4.85 -45.26 -14.24
N ARG A 488 -4.04 -44.23 -14.45
CA ARG A 488 -2.71 -44.08 -13.84
C ARG A 488 -2.75 -43.44 -12.44
N GLY A 489 -3.93 -43.13 -11.91
CA GLY A 489 -4.11 -42.57 -10.57
C GLY A 489 -3.77 -41.08 -10.46
N LEU A 490 -3.82 -40.34 -11.57
CA LEU A 490 -3.53 -38.91 -11.63
C LEU A 490 -4.81 -38.11 -11.78
N GLN A 491 -4.89 -36.97 -11.11
CA GLN A 491 -5.85 -35.94 -11.47
C GLN A 491 -5.43 -35.27 -12.79
N TRP A 492 -6.40 -34.89 -13.61
CA TRP A 492 -6.17 -34.26 -14.90
C TRP A 492 -7.01 -33.00 -15.05
N PHE A 493 -6.39 -31.93 -15.55
CA PHE A 493 -7.05 -30.67 -15.88
C PHE A 493 -6.24 -29.89 -16.92
N ALA A 494 -6.75 -28.74 -17.35
CA ALA A 494 -6.05 -27.85 -18.27
C ALA A 494 -6.20 -26.38 -17.86
N SER A 495 -5.34 -25.54 -18.43
CA SER A 495 -5.51 -24.08 -18.40
C SER A 495 -6.39 -23.64 -19.56
N PRO A 496 -7.62 -23.13 -19.33
CA PRO A 496 -8.41 -22.50 -20.37
C PRO A 496 -7.85 -21.11 -20.70
N TRP A 497 -7.80 -20.78 -21.99
CA TRP A 497 -7.31 -19.48 -22.49
C TRP A 497 -8.44 -18.56 -22.98
N ASP A 498 -9.68 -19.03 -22.96
CA ASP A 498 -10.88 -18.33 -23.42
C ASP A 498 -12.14 -18.94 -22.78
N ALA A 499 -13.26 -18.22 -22.81
CA ALA A 499 -14.50 -18.67 -22.18
C ALA A 499 -15.04 -20.01 -22.75
N PRO A 500 -15.05 -20.25 -24.09
CA PRO A 500 -15.43 -21.55 -24.64
C PRO A 500 -14.57 -22.71 -24.11
N SER A 501 -13.29 -22.45 -23.85
CA SER A 501 -12.40 -23.44 -23.23
C SER A 501 -12.77 -23.76 -21.78
N VAL A 502 -13.41 -22.84 -21.04
CA VAL A 502 -13.97 -23.13 -19.71
C VAL A 502 -15.12 -24.12 -19.84
N ASP A 503 -16.09 -23.84 -20.71
CA ASP A 503 -17.26 -24.70 -20.94
C ASP A 503 -16.84 -26.10 -21.39
N PHE A 504 -15.87 -26.18 -22.32
CA PHE A 504 -15.29 -27.43 -22.79
C PHE A 504 -14.70 -28.27 -21.64
N LEU A 505 -14.02 -27.65 -20.68
CA LEU A 505 -13.43 -28.34 -19.54
C LEU A 505 -14.46 -28.73 -18.48
N GLU A 506 -15.57 -27.98 -18.37
CA GLU A 506 -16.70 -28.37 -17.52
C GLU A 506 -17.40 -29.62 -18.05
N GLU A 507 -17.56 -29.76 -19.37
CA GLU A 507 -18.08 -30.99 -19.99
C GLU A 507 -17.21 -32.23 -19.70
N LEU A 508 -15.92 -32.02 -19.42
CA LEU A 508 -14.96 -33.07 -19.05
C LEU A 508 -14.81 -33.25 -17.53
N GLU A 509 -15.63 -32.54 -16.74
CA GLU A 509 -15.68 -32.65 -15.28
C GLU A 509 -14.31 -32.48 -14.58
N VAL A 510 -13.48 -31.54 -15.06
CA VAL A 510 -12.17 -31.29 -14.43
C VAL A 510 -12.31 -30.92 -12.95
N PRO A 511 -11.40 -31.38 -12.06
CA PRO A 511 -11.52 -31.15 -10.62
C PRO A 511 -11.11 -29.73 -10.19
N VAL A 512 -10.42 -28.99 -11.05
CA VAL A 512 -9.84 -27.65 -10.78
C VAL A 512 -9.57 -26.91 -12.09
N HIS A 513 -9.63 -25.59 -12.05
CA HIS A 513 -9.18 -24.74 -13.16
C HIS A 513 -7.84 -24.08 -12.88
N LYS A 514 -6.99 -23.96 -13.92
CA LYS A 514 -5.72 -23.22 -13.83
C LYS A 514 -5.77 -21.94 -14.67
N VAL A 515 -5.63 -20.80 -14.00
CA VAL A 515 -5.39 -19.52 -14.66
C VAL A 515 -3.90 -19.39 -15.01
N ALA A 516 -3.61 -19.20 -16.29
CA ALA A 516 -2.26 -18.90 -16.76
C ALA A 516 -1.86 -17.46 -16.36
N SER A 517 -0.57 -17.23 -16.14
CA SER A 517 -0.02 -15.89 -15.83
C SER A 517 -0.48 -14.81 -16.83
N ALA A 518 -0.57 -15.15 -18.11
CA ALA A 518 -1.00 -14.23 -19.17
C ALA A 518 -2.47 -13.80 -19.05
N SER A 519 -3.29 -14.53 -18.28
CA SER A 519 -4.73 -14.33 -18.17
C SER A 519 -5.15 -13.66 -16.86
N VAL A 520 -4.20 -13.23 -16.01
CA VAL A 520 -4.50 -12.58 -14.72
C VAL A 520 -5.33 -11.31 -14.91
N ALA A 521 -5.08 -10.56 -15.98
CA ALA A 521 -5.84 -9.34 -16.31
C ALA A 521 -7.10 -9.60 -17.16
N ASP A 522 -7.37 -10.85 -17.57
CA ASP A 522 -8.56 -11.21 -18.34
C ASP A 522 -9.76 -11.40 -17.40
N HIS A 523 -10.35 -10.28 -16.98
CA HIS A 523 -11.42 -10.29 -16.00
C HIS A 523 -12.70 -11.02 -16.48
N GLU A 524 -12.92 -11.15 -17.79
CA GLU A 524 -14.06 -11.91 -18.31
C GLU A 524 -13.85 -13.41 -18.13
N LEU A 525 -12.67 -13.90 -18.49
CA LEU A 525 -12.27 -15.28 -18.22
C LEU A 525 -12.28 -15.59 -16.72
N LEU A 526 -11.76 -14.70 -15.88
CA LEU A 526 -11.78 -14.88 -14.43
C LEU A 526 -13.20 -14.99 -13.86
N ARG A 527 -14.15 -14.20 -14.38
CA ARG A 527 -15.56 -14.29 -13.98
C ARG A 527 -16.20 -15.61 -14.42
N ALA A 528 -15.93 -16.07 -15.64
CA ALA A 528 -16.41 -17.36 -16.13
C ALA A 528 -15.89 -18.50 -15.25
N LEU A 529 -14.60 -18.47 -14.92
CA LEU A 529 -13.97 -19.44 -14.02
C LEU A 529 -14.57 -19.41 -12.61
N ALA A 530 -14.75 -18.22 -12.02
CA ALA A 530 -15.36 -18.08 -10.70
C ALA A 530 -16.79 -18.65 -10.65
N ALA A 531 -17.56 -18.47 -11.74
CA ALA A 531 -18.94 -18.94 -11.85
C ALA A 531 -19.07 -20.48 -11.84
N THR A 532 -18.02 -21.22 -12.23
CA THR A 532 -18.01 -22.70 -12.17
C THR A 532 -18.15 -23.24 -10.74
N GLY A 533 -17.76 -22.44 -9.75
CA GLY A 533 -17.75 -22.87 -8.35
C GLY A 533 -16.65 -23.90 -7.99
N LYS A 534 -15.73 -24.19 -8.90
CA LYS A 534 -14.62 -25.11 -8.67
C LYS A 534 -13.42 -24.41 -8.01
N PRO A 535 -12.49 -25.18 -7.41
CA PRO A 535 -11.21 -24.63 -6.99
C PRO A 535 -10.43 -24.07 -8.18
N ILE A 536 -9.60 -23.06 -7.90
CA ILE A 536 -8.84 -22.32 -8.90
C ILE A 536 -7.37 -22.25 -8.47
N ILE A 537 -6.48 -22.60 -9.38
CA ILE A 537 -5.04 -22.36 -9.26
C ILE A 537 -4.70 -21.12 -10.11
N LEU A 538 -4.21 -20.05 -9.50
CA LEU A 538 -3.88 -18.78 -10.16
C LEU A 538 -2.37 -18.57 -10.20
N SER A 539 -1.74 -18.63 -11.39
CA SER A 539 -0.36 -18.17 -11.55
C SER A 539 -0.28 -16.64 -11.64
N THR A 540 0.73 -16.04 -11.01
CA THR A 540 0.87 -14.58 -10.88
C THR A 540 2.07 -14.00 -11.61
N GLY A 541 2.63 -14.71 -12.59
CA GLY A 541 3.75 -14.18 -13.38
C GLY A 541 3.32 -13.01 -14.26
N MET A 542 4.24 -12.09 -14.55
CA MET A 542 3.97 -10.86 -15.33
C MET A 542 2.96 -9.89 -14.69
N SER A 543 2.54 -10.13 -13.44
CA SER A 543 1.52 -9.33 -12.77
C SER A 543 2.09 -8.46 -11.66
N THR A 544 1.59 -7.24 -11.58
CA THR A 544 1.74 -6.36 -10.43
C THR A 544 0.81 -6.80 -9.29
N LEU A 545 1.07 -6.36 -8.05
CA LEU A 545 0.17 -6.65 -6.93
C LEU A 545 -1.25 -6.13 -7.17
N ALA A 546 -1.42 -4.98 -7.82
CA ALA A 546 -2.75 -4.42 -8.11
C ALA A 546 -3.56 -5.29 -9.07
N GLU A 547 -2.91 -5.86 -10.09
CA GLU A 547 -3.57 -6.82 -11.00
C GLU A 547 -3.94 -8.11 -10.28
N ILE A 548 -3.08 -8.59 -9.39
CA ILE A 548 -3.36 -9.77 -8.56
C ILE A 548 -4.50 -9.49 -7.58
N ASP A 549 -4.52 -8.32 -6.93
CA ASP A 549 -5.61 -7.90 -6.04
C ASP A 549 -6.95 -7.94 -6.78
N ARG A 550 -6.99 -7.40 -8.00
CA ARG A 550 -8.20 -7.40 -8.81
C ARG A 550 -8.63 -8.81 -9.22
N ALA A 551 -7.69 -9.68 -9.54
CA ALA A 551 -7.98 -11.08 -9.83
C ALA A 551 -8.56 -11.80 -8.59
N VAL A 552 -7.97 -11.58 -7.41
CA VAL A 552 -8.44 -12.16 -6.15
C VAL A 552 -9.83 -11.65 -5.76
N GLU A 553 -10.14 -10.38 -6.01
CA GLU A 553 -11.49 -9.82 -5.80
C GLU A 553 -12.55 -10.55 -6.64
N ILE A 554 -12.22 -10.92 -7.88
CA ILE A 554 -13.13 -11.62 -8.78
C ILE A 554 -13.29 -13.09 -8.38
N LEU A 555 -12.17 -13.77 -8.08
CA LEU A 555 -12.14 -15.21 -7.84
C LEU A 555 -12.57 -15.58 -6.41
N GLY A 556 -12.39 -14.66 -5.46
CA GLY A 556 -12.49 -14.91 -4.03
C GLY A 556 -11.33 -15.76 -3.50
N THR A 557 -11.25 -15.91 -2.17
CA THR A 557 -10.14 -16.62 -1.51
C THR A 557 -10.48 -18.03 -1.04
N GLY A 558 -11.77 -18.35 -0.84
CA GLY A 558 -12.20 -19.60 -0.18
C GLY A 558 -11.88 -20.90 -0.94
N ARG A 559 -11.57 -20.82 -2.25
CA ARG A 559 -11.23 -21.97 -3.10
C ARG A 559 -10.00 -21.70 -3.98
N LEU A 560 -9.19 -20.72 -3.59
CA LEU A 560 -8.08 -20.21 -4.38
C LEU A 560 -6.75 -20.79 -3.89
N ILE A 561 -5.93 -21.27 -4.83
CA ILE A 561 -4.53 -21.60 -4.64
C ILE A 561 -3.73 -20.67 -5.54
N MET A 562 -2.76 -19.94 -5.00
CA MET A 562 -1.92 -19.04 -5.80
C MET A 562 -0.59 -19.70 -6.14
N MET A 563 0.00 -19.32 -7.27
CA MET A 563 1.32 -19.79 -7.70
C MET A 563 2.21 -18.60 -7.96
N HIS A 564 3.26 -18.44 -7.15
CA HIS A 564 4.36 -17.57 -7.51
C HIS A 564 5.01 -18.09 -8.79
N ALA A 565 5.23 -17.22 -9.77
CA ALA A 565 5.83 -17.56 -11.05
C ALA A 565 6.55 -16.36 -11.64
N THR A 566 7.63 -16.62 -12.37
CA THR A 566 8.26 -15.64 -13.26
C THR A 566 8.24 -16.19 -14.67
N SER A 567 7.59 -15.51 -15.61
CA SER A 567 7.34 -15.99 -16.98
C SER A 567 8.52 -15.76 -17.95
N THR A 568 9.74 -16.05 -17.48
CA THR A 568 10.95 -16.09 -18.30
C THR A 568 11.29 -17.55 -18.59
N TYR A 569 11.55 -17.91 -19.87
CA TYR A 569 11.72 -19.31 -20.30
C TYR A 569 13.05 -19.48 -21.07
N PRO A 570 14.10 -20.08 -20.47
CA PRO A 570 14.20 -20.49 -19.08
C PRO A 570 14.47 -19.33 -18.12
N LEU A 571 13.98 -19.45 -16.89
CA LEU A 571 14.12 -18.46 -15.82
C LEU A 571 15.55 -18.44 -15.26
N PRO A 572 16.27 -17.31 -15.30
CA PRO A 572 17.54 -17.15 -14.59
C PRO A 572 17.31 -17.02 -13.07
N PRO A 573 18.24 -17.52 -12.22
CA PRO A 573 18.05 -17.55 -10.76
C PRO A 573 17.77 -16.20 -10.10
N GLU A 574 18.40 -15.12 -10.58
CA GLU A 574 18.24 -13.76 -10.08
C GLU A 574 16.83 -13.19 -10.28
N GLU A 575 16.04 -13.76 -11.18
CA GLU A 575 14.66 -13.36 -11.46
C GLU A 575 13.62 -14.23 -10.71
N ALA A 576 14.06 -15.27 -10.00
CA ALA A 576 13.14 -16.22 -9.38
C ALA A 576 12.35 -15.66 -8.20
N ASN A 577 12.92 -14.70 -7.46
CA ASN A 577 12.25 -13.97 -6.37
C ASN A 577 11.40 -14.83 -5.41
N LEU A 578 11.94 -15.97 -4.92
CA LEU A 578 11.16 -16.94 -4.14
C LEU A 578 10.53 -16.39 -2.85
N ARG A 579 11.04 -15.28 -2.31
CA ARG A 579 10.43 -14.61 -1.14
C ARG A 579 9.01 -14.08 -1.42
N ALA A 580 8.64 -13.92 -2.69
CA ALA A 580 7.28 -13.58 -3.08
C ALA A 580 6.26 -14.64 -2.63
N ILE A 581 6.65 -15.91 -2.45
CA ILE A 581 5.77 -16.95 -1.89
C ILE A 581 5.24 -16.51 -0.52
N THR A 582 6.14 -16.04 0.36
CA THR A 582 5.76 -15.52 1.68
C THR A 582 4.89 -14.28 1.56
N THR A 583 5.25 -13.34 0.68
CA THR A 583 4.47 -12.12 0.46
C THR A 583 3.03 -12.41 0.01
N LEU A 584 2.84 -13.32 -0.96
CA LEU A 584 1.51 -13.70 -1.44
C LEU A 584 0.71 -14.41 -0.34
N LYS A 585 1.37 -15.28 0.43
CA LYS A 585 0.75 -16.02 1.53
C LYS A 585 0.25 -15.09 2.62
N GLU A 586 1.08 -14.14 3.05
CA GLU A 586 0.73 -13.16 4.08
C GLU A 586 -0.36 -12.18 3.61
N ARG A 587 -0.30 -11.74 2.35
CA ARG A 587 -1.26 -10.77 1.79
C ARG A 587 -2.65 -11.36 1.60
N TYR A 588 -2.74 -12.56 1.03
CA TYR A 588 -4.02 -13.11 0.60
C TYR A 588 -4.59 -14.15 1.55
N GLY A 589 -3.78 -14.73 2.44
CA GLY A 589 -4.20 -15.75 3.41
C GLY A 589 -4.62 -17.07 2.75
N VAL A 590 -4.14 -17.36 1.54
CA VAL A 590 -4.46 -18.57 0.77
C VAL A 590 -3.25 -19.50 0.67
N PRO A 591 -3.45 -20.79 0.34
CA PRO A 591 -2.34 -21.66 -0.04
C PRO A 591 -1.56 -21.09 -1.23
N VAL A 592 -0.24 -21.02 -1.10
CA VAL A 592 0.65 -20.52 -2.15
C VAL A 592 1.65 -21.60 -2.54
N GLY A 593 1.80 -21.84 -3.84
CA GLY A 593 2.81 -22.69 -4.43
C GLY A 593 3.75 -21.96 -5.39
N TYR A 594 4.43 -22.73 -6.23
CA TYR A 594 5.44 -22.26 -7.17
C TYR A 594 5.27 -22.91 -8.54
N SER A 595 5.17 -22.09 -9.59
CA SER A 595 5.18 -22.53 -11.00
C SER A 595 6.52 -22.13 -11.62
N GLY A 596 7.36 -23.14 -11.86
CA GLY A 596 8.77 -22.95 -12.16
C GLY A 596 9.09 -23.05 -13.64
N HIS A 597 9.95 -22.15 -14.13
CA HIS A 597 10.45 -22.11 -15.51
C HIS A 597 11.98 -22.15 -15.59
N GLU A 598 12.65 -22.45 -14.48
CA GLU A 598 14.11 -22.45 -14.37
C GLU A 598 14.79 -23.66 -15.04
N ARG A 599 16.11 -23.58 -15.19
CA ARG A 599 16.95 -24.77 -15.43
C ARG A 599 17.31 -25.42 -14.10
N GLY A 600 17.15 -26.74 -14.00
CA GLY A 600 17.46 -27.50 -12.79
C GLY A 600 16.29 -27.62 -11.82
N LEU A 601 16.62 -28.00 -10.58
CA LEU A 601 15.67 -28.35 -9.51
C LEU A 601 15.80 -27.47 -8.27
N GLN A 602 16.92 -26.77 -8.12
CA GLN A 602 17.32 -26.07 -6.89
C GLN A 602 16.29 -25.01 -6.48
N ILE A 603 15.74 -24.29 -7.45
CA ILE A 603 14.78 -23.21 -7.21
C ILE A 603 13.42 -23.80 -6.80
N SER A 604 12.91 -24.80 -7.50
CA SER A 604 11.72 -25.57 -7.10
C SER A 604 11.82 -26.15 -5.69
N LEU A 605 12.97 -26.74 -5.32
CA LEU A 605 13.18 -27.31 -3.98
C LEU A 605 13.30 -26.23 -2.89
N ALA A 606 13.95 -25.11 -3.20
CA ALA A 606 14.01 -23.95 -2.32
C ALA A 606 12.62 -23.33 -2.10
N ALA A 607 11.77 -23.31 -3.13
CA ALA A 607 10.39 -22.83 -3.02
C ALA A 607 9.58 -23.66 -2.01
N VAL A 608 9.71 -24.99 -2.05
CA VAL A 608 9.09 -25.90 -1.05
C VAL A 608 9.60 -25.60 0.35
N THR A 609 10.91 -25.39 0.51
CA THR A 609 11.52 -25.03 1.80
C THR A 609 10.96 -23.71 2.36
N LEU A 610 10.57 -22.78 1.48
CA LEU A 610 9.94 -21.50 1.83
C LEU A 610 8.42 -21.60 2.05
N GLY A 611 7.85 -22.80 1.98
CA GLY A 611 6.43 -23.06 2.26
C GLY A 611 5.53 -23.14 1.04
N ALA A 612 6.07 -23.35 -0.16
CA ALA A 612 5.25 -23.65 -1.34
C ALA A 612 4.49 -24.98 -1.15
N VAL A 613 3.17 -24.94 -1.14
CA VAL A 613 2.30 -26.12 -0.92
C VAL A 613 1.99 -26.90 -2.21
N THR A 614 2.36 -26.33 -3.36
CA THR A 614 2.24 -26.99 -4.66
C THR A 614 3.39 -26.53 -5.56
N VAL A 615 3.84 -27.43 -6.43
CA VAL A 615 4.91 -27.19 -7.41
C VAL A 615 4.45 -27.61 -8.79
N GLU A 616 4.59 -26.73 -9.77
CA GLU A 616 4.29 -26.98 -11.17
C GLU A 616 5.55 -26.84 -12.03
N ARG A 617 5.85 -27.85 -12.85
CA ARG A 617 6.99 -27.86 -13.77
C ARG A 617 6.60 -28.47 -15.11
N HIS A 618 7.06 -27.86 -16.20
CA HIS A 618 6.91 -28.45 -17.52
C HIS A 618 7.65 -29.78 -17.62
N ILE A 619 7.08 -30.77 -18.32
CA ILE A 619 7.69 -32.08 -18.52
C ILE A 619 7.80 -32.43 -20.00
N THR A 620 8.82 -33.20 -20.34
CA THR A 620 9.05 -33.68 -21.70
C THR A 620 9.64 -35.08 -21.71
N LEU A 621 9.50 -35.79 -22.82
CA LEU A 621 10.18 -37.07 -23.04
C LEU A 621 11.65 -36.85 -23.41
N ASP A 622 11.92 -35.78 -24.14
CA ASP A 622 13.24 -35.42 -24.68
C ASP A 622 13.26 -33.92 -24.98
N ARG A 623 14.26 -33.21 -24.46
CA ARG A 623 14.44 -31.76 -24.66
C ARG A 623 14.80 -31.37 -26.09
N THR A 624 15.21 -32.32 -26.92
CA THR A 624 15.54 -32.11 -28.34
C THR A 624 14.33 -32.17 -29.26
N MET A 625 13.16 -32.61 -28.75
CA MET A 625 11.91 -32.56 -29.49
C MET A 625 11.53 -31.13 -29.84
N TRP A 626 10.80 -30.98 -30.95
CA TRP A 626 10.40 -29.67 -31.46
C TRP A 626 9.32 -29.03 -30.57
N GLY A 627 9.52 -27.75 -30.23
CA GLY A 627 8.58 -26.91 -29.49
C GLY A 627 9.28 -25.94 -28.53
N SER A 628 8.63 -24.84 -28.16
CA SER A 628 9.24 -23.77 -27.34
C SER A 628 9.54 -24.18 -25.90
N ASP A 629 8.71 -25.06 -25.35
CA ASP A 629 8.72 -25.33 -23.90
C ASP A 629 9.67 -26.47 -23.52
N HIS A 630 10.12 -27.26 -24.50
CA HIS A 630 11.02 -28.40 -24.30
C HIS A 630 12.30 -28.01 -23.55
N ALA A 631 12.91 -26.87 -23.90
CA ALA A 631 14.16 -26.43 -23.29
C ALA A 631 14.06 -26.12 -21.78
N ALA A 632 12.88 -25.72 -21.31
CA ALA A 632 12.61 -25.44 -19.89
C ALA A 632 11.99 -26.65 -19.15
N SER A 633 11.62 -27.71 -19.88
CA SER A 633 10.93 -28.89 -19.35
C SER A 633 11.87 -29.87 -18.65
N LEU A 634 11.35 -30.64 -17.70
CA LEU A 634 12.04 -31.76 -17.06
C LEU A 634 11.84 -33.06 -17.85
N GLU A 635 12.93 -33.77 -18.10
CA GLU A 635 12.91 -35.15 -18.58
C GLU A 635 12.56 -36.12 -17.44
N PRO A 636 12.24 -37.40 -17.72
CA PRO A 636 11.73 -38.34 -16.71
C PRO A 636 12.56 -38.40 -15.42
N ASN A 637 13.88 -38.58 -15.54
CA ASN A 637 14.78 -38.62 -14.37
C ASN A 637 14.79 -37.31 -13.58
N GLY A 638 14.63 -36.17 -14.27
CA GLY A 638 14.58 -34.85 -13.62
C GLY A 638 13.31 -34.69 -12.79
N LEU A 639 12.18 -35.20 -13.29
CA LEU A 639 10.90 -35.19 -12.57
C LEU A 639 10.91 -36.15 -11.38
N GLU A 640 11.44 -37.37 -11.56
CA GLU A 640 11.60 -38.34 -10.47
C GLU A 640 12.44 -37.76 -9.33
N HIS A 641 13.59 -37.15 -9.65
CA HIS A 641 14.43 -36.49 -8.67
C HIS A 641 13.72 -35.33 -7.97
N LEU A 642 12.95 -34.53 -8.70
CA LEU A 642 12.18 -33.44 -8.11
C LEU A 642 11.18 -33.96 -7.08
N VAL A 643 10.34 -34.93 -7.45
CA VAL A 643 9.32 -35.47 -6.54
C VAL A 643 9.98 -36.14 -5.33
N ARG A 644 11.01 -36.96 -5.55
CA ARG A 644 11.78 -37.60 -4.46
C ARG A 644 12.33 -36.57 -3.48
N ASP A 645 12.99 -35.54 -3.99
CA ASP A 645 13.68 -34.55 -3.15
C ASP A 645 12.68 -33.64 -2.42
N ILE A 646 11.52 -33.34 -3.03
CA ILE A 646 10.40 -32.69 -2.33
C ILE A 646 9.98 -33.53 -1.11
N ARG A 647 9.74 -34.84 -1.29
CA ARG A 647 9.32 -35.74 -0.20
C ARG A 647 10.38 -35.85 0.90
N ILE A 648 11.66 -35.83 0.55
CA ILE A 648 12.77 -35.80 1.52
C ILE A 648 12.76 -34.48 2.30
N ILE A 649 12.58 -33.34 1.63
CA ILE A 649 12.52 -32.02 2.28
C ILE A 649 11.35 -31.95 3.26
N GLU A 650 10.16 -32.41 2.87
CA GLU A 650 8.99 -32.44 3.75
C GLU A 650 9.26 -33.18 5.06
N GLN A 651 9.97 -34.32 5.00
CA GLN A 651 10.40 -35.05 6.19
C GLN A 651 11.48 -34.31 6.98
N ALA A 652 12.44 -33.68 6.28
CA ALA A 652 13.58 -33.00 6.89
C ALA A 652 13.21 -31.70 7.62
N MET A 653 12.11 -31.04 7.23
CA MET A 653 11.65 -29.79 7.86
C MET A 653 11.33 -29.97 9.36
N GLY A 654 10.84 -31.15 9.76
CA GLY A 654 10.53 -31.47 11.15
C GLY A 654 9.49 -30.53 11.77
N ASP A 655 9.55 -30.34 13.09
CA ASP A 655 8.61 -29.53 13.87
C ASP A 655 9.20 -28.20 14.39
N GLY A 656 10.43 -27.88 13.98
CA GLY A 656 11.13 -26.65 14.38
C GLY A 656 11.63 -26.59 15.84
N ILE A 657 11.36 -27.60 16.67
CA ILE A 657 11.78 -27.59 18.09
C ILE A 657 13.20 -28.14 18.22
N LYS A 658 14.12 -27.32 18.76
CA LYS A 658 15.51 -27.74 18.99
C LYS A 658 15.60 -28.77 20.13
N ARG A 659 16.09 -29.95 19.80
CA ARG A 659 16.35 -31.06 20.74
C ARG A 659 17.65 -31.79 20.40
N VAL A 660 18.11 -32.63 21.32
CA VAL A 660 19.15 -33.63 21.07
C VAL A 660 18.46 -34.89 20.59
N PHE A 661 18.81 -35.39 19.41
CA PHE A 661 18.25 -36.62 18.89
C PHE A 661 18.92 -37.85 19.52
N PRO A 662 18.27 -39.02 19.54
CA PRO A 662 18.87 -40.25 20.08
C PRO A 662 20.27 -40.57 19.51
N GLY A 663 20.49 -40.30 18.22
CA GLY A 663 21.79 -40.48 17.56
C GLY A 663 22.89 -39.51 18.00
N GLU A 664 22.53 -38.39 18.64
CA GLU A 664 23.46 -37.37 19.11
C GLU A 664 23.93 -37.60 20.56
N GLU A 665 23.26 -38.45 21.35
CA GLU A 665 23.59 -38.62 22.78
C GLU A 665 25.00 -39.21 22.99
N ALA A 666 25.40 -40.21 22.19
CA ALA A 666 26.75 -40.76 22.28
C ALA A 666 27.85 -39.75 21.87
N PRO A 667 27.74 -39.04 20.71
CA PRO A 667 28.65 -37.94 20.38
C PRO A 667 28.69 -36.84 21.44
N LYS A 668 27.54 -36.45 21.98
CA LYS A 668 27.40 -35.43 23.02
C LYS A 668 28.16 -35.83 24.28
N ALA A 669 28.00 -37.07 24.76
CA ALA A 669 28.72 -37.59 25.91
C ALA A 669 30.24 -37.64 25.69
N ARG A 670 30.68 -37.97 24.47
CA ARG A 670 32.11 -38.09 24.13
C ARG A 670 32.81 -36.75 23.92
N LEU A 671 32.13 -35.76 23.32
CA LEU A 671 32.77 -34.56 22.78
C LEU A 671 32.47 -33.28 23.56
N ARG A 672 31.36 -33.20 24.31
CA ARG A 672 31.06 -31.99 25.09
C ARG A 672 32.01 -31.89 26.28
N ARG A 673 32.77 -30.80 26.31
CA ARG A 673 33.51 -30.40 27.51
C ARG A 673 32.52 -29.82 28.51
N VAL A 674 32.42 -30.45 29.67
CA VAL A 674 31.68 -29.92 30.80
C VAL A 674 32.74 -29.41 31.77
N THR A 675 32.71 -28.11 32.09
CA THR A 675 33.55 -27.58 33.17
C THR A 675 32.97 -28.13 34.47
N VAL A 676 33.77 -28.88 35.21
CA VAL A 676 33.40 -29.42 36.53
C VAL A 676 33.45 -28.31 37.56
#